data_AF-A0A0D2MQ17-F1
#
_entry.id   AF-A0A0D2MQ17-F1
#
_cell.length_a   1.000
_cell.length_b   1.000
_cell.length_c   1.000
_cell.angle_alpha   90.00
_cell.angle_beta   90.00
_cell.angle_gamma   90.00
#
_symmetry.space_group_name_H-M   'P 1'
#
loop_
_entity.id
_entity.type
_entity.pdbx_description
1 polymer ?
#
loop_
_entity_poly.entity_id
_entity_poly.type
_entity_poly.pdbx_seq_one_letter_code
_entity_poly.pdbx_strand_id
1 'polypeptide(L)'
;MAAIQALLAALDVFSRAPDKTSLERANSWLQDFQHSPEAWATCNVLLLSPEAPSAAKIFAAQTFRTKVTYDLHQVDQANVLPLRDTLLTALEAYKAGPRTIILQLSLAIAGLALQLPSWENPVQDLITSFGQNPATVPTLLQFLTVLPDEITSNTRIPVSDNEYRERSTAILTANAPKVLELLAMYINANGVTAAVQAQVFSCLYSWLVAGEIGVSALAETPLFAYAFEALAVDKLFDTAVDVICQIIHETQEIDDNMAAIQLIVPRVIALRSRLVEDHDDVDKIKGYARIFSEAGETYRFLLLQHTETFFPLVEAIGECSAYPDLDIVPITFPFWMRLAQNLGKRSSVSPLFIEAYKTLMTVVINHLHFPPDDNPMTGQEADNFRSFRHVMGDTLKDCCFVLRTETCLLAAYQLITNALARGSEVSWQEIEAPLFAMRSMGAEIDPDDNSAVPKIIDLIPSLPTHPRVRYAALLIISRYSEWINAHPDYIRPQLGYISAGFQDSDAEVCAAAGQALKYVCQDCKQHLTNFLPTLHSFLTNTGTKLVQDDRRQVYEAIAYVISAMPMNSAAESLKTFALDILAQVHAVSSKPTPLTKVEIEEIGNGLENLEVMLHVIQGYGEDLPPACQHTCSEAWAVFDAFLSNYGLNYDLAERTTRVLRRGIDLFSKTALPVAPSVIARMSVAFEATGYPSFLWIAGKIIGRYGNDSNPALKSAIKEIFERSTSKVVSLLHIKTPGEIPDILEDYIQMLLQFVTLMPETLFTSTAFPLAFRCAMTGLTVVHSDIIFASLDFFRSILTHDCMEPVTAATPSKFAVWSSSVRDAMSKEGFQFVGCILNGLVGEFPEDAAATVVSIFRALVHMWPNQLLTWLPPVLEQLPVTSVPNETKTQFLQEVTVAINTRQHDKVKYAILAFDRASRKARDRRRKI
;
A
#
# COMPACT_ATOMS: atom_id res chain seq x y z
N MET A 1 -2.62 -42.18 -25.09
CA MET A 1 -1.14 -42.32 -25.03
C MET A 1 -0.41 -41.06 -25.50
N ALA A 2 -0.73 -40.47 -26.66
CA ALA A 2 -0.06 -39.25 -27.15
C ALA A 2 -0.13 -38.05 -26.18
N ALA A 3 -1.31 -37.76 -25.61
CA ALA A 3 -1.47 -36.67 -24.63
C ALA A 3 -0.66 -36.87 -23.34
N ILE A 4 -0.52 -38.13 -22.88
CA ILE A 4 0.30 -38.47 -21.71
C ILE A 4 1.79 -38.21 -21.99
N GLN A 5 2.28 -38.64 -23.15
CA GLN A 5 3.68 -38.36 -23.55
C GLN A 5 3.95 -36.86 -23.67
N ALA A 6 3.03 -36.09 -24.26
CA ALA A 6 3.18 -34.64 -24.37
C ALA A 6 3.23 -33.95 -23.00
N LEU A 7 2.35 -34.36 -22.07
CA LEU A 7 2.34 -33.84 -20.71
C LEU A 7 3.62 -34.18 -19.95
N LEU A 8 4.10 -35.43 -20.04
CA LEU A 8 5.35 -35.84 -19.40
C LEU A 8 6.55 -35.08 -19.96
N ALA A 9 6.59 -34.84 -21.28
CA ALA A 9 7.64 -34.04 -21.91
C ALA A 9 7.61 -32.58 -21.43
N ALA A 10 6.42 -31.97 -21.29
CA ALA A 10 6.28 -30.61 -20.78
C ALA A 10 6.72 -30.48 -19.32
N LEU A 11 6.41 -31.47 -18.47
CA LEU A 11 6.83 -31.49 -17.07
C LEU A 11 8.33 -31.75 -16.90
N ASP A 12 8.92 -32.58 -17.76
CA ASP A 12 10.35 -32.91 -17.74
C ASP A 12 11.24 -31.68 -17.99
N VAL A 13 10.72 -30.64 -18.67
CA VAL A 13 11.41 -29.35 -18.87
C VAL A 13 11.83 -28.74 -17.52
N PHE A 14 10.98 -28.77 -16.50
CA PHE A 14 11.26 -28.19 -15.17
C PHE A 14 12.36 -28.93 -14.41
N SER A 15 12.71 -30.15 -14.81
CA SER A 15 13.74 -30.94 -14.15
C SER A 15 15.15 -30.74 -14.73
N ARG A 16 15.30 -30.01 -15.84
CA ARG A 16 16.53 -29.97 -16.66
C ARG A 16 17.27 -28.62 -16.73
N ALA A 17 17.04 -27.70 -15.79
CA ALA A 17 17.60 -26.33 -15.82
C ALA A 17 17.49 -25.63 -17.21
N PRO A 18 16.27 -25.52 -17.77
CA PRO A 18 16.03 -24.98 -19.12
C PRO A 18 16.19 -23.44 -19.20
N ASP A 19 16.31 -22.91 -20.41
CA ASP A 19 16.26 -21.47 -20.66
C ASP A 19 14.86 -20.87 -20.40
N LYS A 20 14.80 -19.56 -20.17
CA LYS A 20 13.55 -18.84 -19.84
C LYS A 20 12.43 -19.06 -20.88
N THR A 21 12.76 -19.13 -22.17
CA THR A 21 11.75 -19.30 -23.24
C THR A 21 11.16 -20.70 -23.25
N SER A 22 11.96 -21.71 -22.94
CA SER A 22 11.49 -23.09 -22.78
C SER A 22 10.58 -23.26 -21.56
N LEU A 23 10.87 -22.58 -20.44
CA LEU A 23 9.98 -22.55 -19.25
C LEU A 23 8.64 -21.88 -19.56
N GLU A 24 8.65 -20.72 -20.22
CA GLU A 24 7.43 -20.00 -20.59
C GLU A 24 6.55 -20.83 -21.53
N ARG A 25 7.15 -21.51 -22.53
CA ARG A 25 6.42 -22.40 -23.43
C ARG A 25 5.83 -23.60 -22.72
N ALA A 26 6.60 -24.25 -21.84
CA ALA A 26 6.12 -25.39 -21.07
C ALA A 26 4.98 -24.98 -20.13
N ASN A 27 5.11 -23.86 -19.42
CA ASN A 27 4.05 -23.30 -18.56
C ASN A 27 2.79 -22.97 -19.36
N SER A 28 2.92 -22.25 -20.47
CA SER A 28 1.76 -21.93 -21.33
C SER A 28 1.05 -23.18 -21.82
N TRP A 29 1.82 -24.19 -22.27
CA TRP A 29 1.24 -25.45 -22.73
C TRP A 29 0.54 -26.21 -21.59
N LEU A 30 1.14 -26.27 -20.40
CA LEU A 30 0.54 -26.90 -19.23
C LEU A 30 -0.76 -26.21 -18.81
N GLN A 31 -0.81 -24.86 -18.83
CA GLN A 31 -2.04 -24.10 -18.60
C GLN A 31 -3.11 -24.45 -19.62
N ASP A 32 -2.78 -24.42 -20.91
CA ASP A 32 -3.73 -24.72 -21.97
C ASP A 32 -4.25 -26.16 -21.87
N PHE A 33 -3.37 -27.10 -21.54
CA PHE A 33 -3.75 -28.49 -21.25
C PHE A 33 -4.68 -28.60 -20.04
N GLN A 34 -4.41 -27.91 -18.93
CA GLN A 34 -5.28 -27.94 -17.74
C GLN A 34 -6.72 -27.50 -18.05
N HIS A 35 -6.93 -26.64 -19.04
CA HIS A 35 -8.27 -26.21 -19.46
C HIS A 35 -8.94 -27.13 -20.49
N SER A 36 -8.18 -27.99 -21.18
CA SER A 36 -8.67 -28.80 -22.29
C SER A 36 -9.53 -29.97 -21.82
N PRO A 37 -10.66 -30.32 -22.45
CA PRO A 37 -11.54 -31.41 -21.99
C PRO A 37 -10.81 -32.75 -21.76
N GLU A 38 -9.76 -33.03 -22.54
CA GLU A 38 -8.95 -34.25 -22.47
C GLU A 38 -8.18 -34.40 -21.15
N ALA A 39 -7.96 -33.31 -20.43
CA ALA A 39 -7.26 -33.34 -19.15
C ALA A 39 -8.02 -34.12 -18.08
N TRP A 40 -9.36 -34.20 -18.12
CA TRP A 40 -10.15 -35.01 -17.18
C TRP A 40 -9.74 -36.49 -17.26
N ALA A 41 -9.75 -37.06 -18.46
CA ALA A 41 -9.39 -38.45 -18.70
C ALA A 41 -7.88 -38.70 -18.50
N THR A 42 -7.04 -37.80 -19.00
CA THR A 42 -5.57 -37.96 -18.94
C THR A 42 -5.05 -37.88 -17.51
N CYS A 43 -5.54 -36.92 -16.71
CA CYS A 43 -5.15 -36.79 -15.31
C CYS A 43 -5.66 -37.95 -14.48
N ASN A 44 -6.85 -38.50 -14.77
CA ASN A 44 -7.34 -39.70 -14.09
C ASN A 44 -6.38 -40.89 -14.26
N VAL A 45 -5.95 -41.16 -15.50
CA VAL A 45 -5.01 -42.26 -15.81
C VAL A 45 -3.67 -42.05 -15.09
N LEU A 46 -3.13 -40.83 -15.11
CA LEU A 46 -1.85 -40.52 -14.47
C LEU A 46 -1.92 -40.63 -12.94
N LEU A 47 -3.03 -40.19 -12.36
CA LEU A 47 -3.25 -40.23 -10.92
C LEU A 47 -3.35 -41.68 -10.43
N LEU A 48 -4.03 -42.57 -11.15
CA LEU A 48 -4.18 -43.98 -10.73
C LEU A 48 -3.01 -44.88 -11.16
N SER A 49 -2.11 -44.42 -12.04
CA SER A 49 -0.99 -45.22 -12.52
C SER A 49 0.14 -45.35 -11.49
N PRO A 50 0.55 -46.58 -11.11
CA PRO A 50 1.67 -46.76 -10.19
C PRO A 50 3.00 -46.27 -10.78
N GLU A 51 3.20 -46.42 -12.09
CA GLU A 51 4.45 -46.09 -12.80
C GLU A 51 4.59 -44.60 -13.15
N ALA A 52 3.53 -43.79 -12.98
CA ALA A 52 3.59 -42.37 -13.33
C ALA A 52 4.54 -41.58 -12.40
N PRO A 53 5.34 -40.64 -12.93
CA PRO A 53 6.24 -39.80 -12.13
C PRO A 53 5.51 -38.97 -11.07
N SER A 54 6.19 -38.68 -9.94
CA SER A 54 5.61 -37.89 -8.85
C SER A 54 5.13 -36.50 -9.29
N ALA A 55 5.89 -35.81 -10.14
CA ALA A 55 5.51 -34.51 -10.68
C ALA A 55 4.20 -34.57 -11.50
N ALA A 56 4.02 -35.63 -12.29
CA ALA A 56 2.80 -35.84 -13.07
C ALA A 56 1.58 -36.13 -12.19
N LYS A 57 1.76 -36.86 -11.08
CA LYS A 57 0.69 -37.13 -10.11
C LYS A 57 0.27 -35.88 -9.35
N ILE A 58 1.22 -35.03 -8.94
CA ILE A 58 0.93 -33.73 -8.31
C ILE A 58 0.19 -32.82 -9.28
N PHE A 59 0.69 -32.70 -10.51
CA PHE A 59 0.05 -31.91 -11.55
C PHE A 59 -1.38 -32.40 -11.84
N ALA A 60 -1.59 -33.71 -11.93
CA ALA A 60 -2.91 -34.29 -12.13
C ALA A 60 -3.88 -33.93 -11.00
N ALA A 61 -3.45 -34.03 -9.73
CA ALA A 61 -4.27 -33.66 -8.58
C ALA A 61 -4.61 -32.15 -8.55
N GLN A 62 -3.64 -31.29 -8.84
CA GLN A 62 -3.86 -29.84 -8.99
C GLN A 62 -4.84 -29.54 -10.13
N THR A 63 -4.68 -30.24 -11.26
CA THR A 63 -5.56 -30.10 -12.43
C THR A 63 -6.99 -30.46 -12.08
N PHE A 64 -7.22 -31.55 -11.34
CA PHE A 64 -8.57 -31.91 -10.87
C PHE A 64 -9.21 -30.83 -10.00
N ARG A 65 -8.47 -30.24 -9.06
CA ARG A 65 -8.99 -29.12 -8.25
C ARG A 65 -9.40 -27.95 -9.15
N THR A 66 -8.50 -27.47 -10.01
CA THR A 66 -8.76 -26.36 -10.94
C THR A 66 -9.98 -26.66 -11.81
N LYS A 67 -10.04 -27.86 -12.37
CA LYS A 67 -11.12 -28.31 -13.23
C LYS A 67 -12.46 -28.39 -12.53
N VAL A 68 -12.52 -28.90 -11.30
CA VAL A 68 -13.74 -28.89 -10.50
C VAL A 68 -14.17 -27.45 -10.18
N THR A 69 -13.24 -26.57 -9.84
CA THR A 69 -13.55 -25.17 -9.53
C THR A 69 -14.08 -24.42 -10.76
N TYR A 70 -13.54 -24.64 -11.96
CA TYR A 70 -13.78 -23.73 -13.10
C TYR A 70 -14.48 -24.36 -14.30
N ASP A 71 -14.31 -25.67 -14.48
CA ASP A 71 -14.60 -26.38 -15.73
C ASP A 71 -15.50 -27.61 -15.52
N LEU A 72 -16.21 -27.67 -14.38
CA LEU A 72 -17.14 -28.76 -14.07
C LEU A 72 -18.26 -28.90 -15.11
N HIS A 73 -18.66 -27.78 -15.74
CA HIS A 73 -19.62 -27.73 -16.85
C HIS A 73 -19.18 -28.54 -18.09
N GLN A 74 -17.89 -28.88 -18.22
CA GLN A 74 -17.39 -29.76 -19.29
C GLN A 74 -17.80 -31.23 -19.09
N VAL A 75 -18.25 -31.60 -17.90
CA VAL A 75 -18.67 -32.97 -17.56
C VAL A 75 -20.17 -33.07 -17.72
N ASP A 76 -20.63 -34.01 -18.54
CA ASP A 76 -22.07 -34.28 -18.70
C ASP A 76 -22.72 -34.54 -17.34
N GLN A 77 -23.94 -34.03 -17.14
CA GLN A 77 -24.64 -34.12 -15.84
C GLN A 77 -24.77 -35.57 -15.32
N ALA A 78 -24.89 -36.56 -16.23
CA ALA A 78 -24.94 -37.98 -15.89
C ALA A 78 -23.59 -38.53 -15.34
N ASN A 79 -22.48 -37.90 -15.69
CA ASN A 79 -21.12 -38.32 -15.33
C ASN A 79 -20.52 -37.55 -14.14
N VAL A 80 -21.20 -36.52 -13.62
CA VAL A 80 -20.73 -35.75 -12.45
C VAL A 80 -20.73 -36.61 -11.18
N LEU A 81 -21.74 -37.47 -10.99
CA LEU A 81 -21.77 -38.39 -9.84
C LEU A 81 -20.67 -39.49 -9.96
N PRO A 82 -20.45 -40.14 -11.11
CA PRO A 82 -19.27 -40.98 -11.32
C PRO A 82 -17.91 -40.28 -11.12
N LEU A 83 -17.81 -38.98 -11.40
CA LEU A 83 -16.58 -38.20 -11.12
C LEU A 83 -16.28 -38.15 -9.61
N ARG A 84 -17.30 -38.01 -8.77
CA ARG A 84 -17.15 -38.13 -7.31
C ARG A 84 -16.47 -39.44 -6.94
N ASP A 85 -16.99 -40.56 -7.45
CA ASP A 85 -16.48 -41.90 -7.12
C ASP A 85 -15.03 -42.07 -7.58
N THR A 86 -14.68 -41.45 -8.71
CA THR A 86 -13.30 -41.40 -9.23
C THR A 86 -12.36 -40.66 -8.28
N LEU A 87 -12.75 -39.47 -7.81
CA LEU A 87 -11.94 -38.67 -6.87
C LEU A 87 -11.80 -39.37 -5.51
N LEU A 88 -12.86 -40.00 -5.00
CA LEU A 88 -12.82 -40.77 -3.75
C LEU A 88 -11.91 -42.00 -3.87
N THR A 89 -11.98 -42.73 -4.99
CA THR A 89 -11.09 -43.87 -5.27
C THR A 89 -9.63 -43.43 -5.34
N ALA A 90 -9.36 -42.29 -5.98
CA ALA A 90 -8.02 -41.73 -6.03
C ALA A 90 -7.53 -41.32 -4.62
N LEU A 91 -8.37 -40.65 -3.83
CA LEU A 91 -8.05 -40.26 -2.46
C LEU A 91 -7.68 -41.50 -1.61
N GLU A 92 -8.42 -42.60 -1.76
CA GLU A 92 -8.10 -43.86 -1.06
C GLU A 92 -6.79 -44.49 -1.52
N ALA A 93 -6.50 -44.49 -2.82
CA ALA A 93 -5.24 -44.99 -3.36
C ALA A 93 -4.02 -44.23 -2.80
N TYR A 94 -4.19 -42.93 -2.50
CA TYR A 94 -3.16 -42.05 -1.95
C TYR A 94 -3.18 -41.92 -0.42
N LYS A 95 -3.88 -42.78 0.33
CA LYS A 95 -3.94 -42.71 1.80
C LYS A 95 -2.59 -42.69 2.53
N ALA A 96 -1.57 -43.31 1.93
CA ALA A 96 -0.18 -43.31 2.39
C ALA A 96 0.77 -42.55 1.44
N GLY A 97 0.20 -41.75 0.53
CA GLY A 97 0.93 -41.00 -0.49
C GLY A 97 1.38 -39.60 -0.05
N PRO A 98 1.94 -38.81 -0.99
CA PRO A 98 2.37 -37.44 -0.71
C PRO A 98 1.22 -36.56 -0.22
N ARG A 99 1.43 -35.82 0.88
CA ARG A 99 0.43 -34.93 1.48
C ARG A 99 -0.11 -33.89 0.50
N THR A 100 0.72 -33.39 -0.41
CA THR A 100 0.31 -32.43 -1.45
C THR A 100 -0.78 -33.00 -2.36
N ILE A 101 -0.71 -34.29 -2.72
CA ILE A 101 -1.73 -34.92 -3.57
C ILE A 101 -3.04 -35.05 -2.78
N ILE A 102 -2.97 -35.54 -1.54
CA ILE A 102 -4.13 -35.67 -0.66
C ILE A 102 -4.83 -34.31 -0.50
N LEU A 103 -4.07 -33.25 -0.21
CA LEU A 103 -4.57 -31.89 -0.10
C LEU A 103 -5.32 -31.43 -1.35
N GLN A 104 -4.73 -31.57 -2.54
CA GLN A 104 -5.38 -31.14 -3.79
C GLN A 104 -6.65 -31.94 -4.09
N LEU A 105 -6.65 -33.24 -3.82
CA LEU A 105 -7.84 -34.08 -3.98
C LEU A 105 -8.92 -33.71 -2.96
N SER A 106 -8.57 -33.46 -1.70
CA SER A 106 -9.51 -32.98 -0.68
C SER A 106 -10.18 -31.66 -1.08
N LEU A 107 -9.42 -30.71 -1.61
CA LEU A 107 -9.94 -29.43 -2.11
C LEU A 107 -10.83 -29.62 -3.34
N ALA A 108 -10.45 -30.50 -4.28
CA ALA A 108 -11.29 -30.87 -5.42
C ALA A 108 -12.62 -31.49 -4.98
N ILE A 109 -12.59 -32.40 -3.99
CA ILE A 109 -13.79 -33.05 -3.44
C ILE A 109 -14.67 -32.04 -2.71
N ALA A 110 -14.10 -31.11 -1.93
CA ALA A 110 -14.84 -30.04 -1.27
C ALA A 110 -15.55 -29.12 -2.29
N GLY A 111 -14.83 -28.69 -3.33
CA GLY A 111 -15.40 -27.89 -4.42
C GLY A 111 -16.48 -28.62 -5.21
N LEU A 112 -16.36 -29.94 -5.38
CA LEU A 112 -17.38 -30.78 -6.03
C LEU A 112 -18.60 -30.94 -5.13
N ALA A 113 -18.40 -31.17 -3.83
CA ALA A 113 -19.46 -31.31 -2.84
C ALA A 113 -20.36 -30.05 -2.80
N LEU A 114 -19.76 -28.86 -2.86
CA LEU A 114 -20.50 -27.60 -2.92
C LEU A 114 -21.36 -27.50 -4.19
N GLN A 115 -20.83 -27.94 -5.34
CA GLN A 115 -21.47 -27.84 -6.66
C GLN A 115 -22.39 -29.02 -7.04
N LEU A 116 -22.52 -30.07 -6.20
CA LEU A 116 -23.27 -31.29 -6.51
C LEU A 116 -24.45 -31.50 -5.55
N PRO A 117 -25.62 -30.87 -5.78
CA PRO A 117 -26.79 -30.98 -4.91
C PRO A 117 -27.31 -32.41 -4.69
N SER A 118 -27.12 -33.30 -5.68
CA SER A 118 -27.52 -34.72 -5.56
C SER A 118 -26.64 -35.52 -4.59
N TRP A 119 -25.50 -34.97 -4.15
CA TRP A 119 -24.71 -35.55 -3.07
C TRP A 119 -25.18 -34.96 -1.74
N GLU A 120 -26.08 -35.67 -1.08
CA GLU A 120 -26.81 -35.18 0.09
C GLU A 120 -25.92 -34.94 1.31
N ASN A 121 -25.10 -35.91 1.71
CA ASN A 121 -24.20 -35.76 2.87
C ASN A 121 -22.77 -36.25 2.60
N PRO A 122 -21.95 -35.43 1.93
CA PRO A 122 -20.55 -35.75 1.64
C PRO A 122 -19.72 -36.05 2.89
N VAL A 123 -19.94 -35.30 3.97
CA VAL A 123 -19.17 -35.45 5.21
C VAL A 123 -19.42 -36.82 5.84
N GLN A 124 -20.69 -37.24 5.95
CA GLN A 124 -21.05 -38.55 6.48
C GLN A 124 -20.50 -39.70 5.64
N ASP A 125 -20.55 -39.57 4.31
CA ASP A 125 -20.03 -40.60 3.40
C ASP A 125 -18.52 -40.77 3.60
N LEU A 126 -17.75 -39.67 3.62
CA LEU A 126 -16.30 -39.73 3.85
C LEU A 126 -15.94 -40.24 5.26
N ILE A 127 -16.69 -39.86 6.30
CA ILE A 127 -16.49 -40.40 7.65
C ILE A 127 -16.70 -41.92 7.65
N THR A 128 -17.73 -42.41 6.96
CA THR A 128 -18.05 -43.84 6.89
C THR A 128 -16.98 -44.61 6.12
N SER A 129 -16.48 -44.06 5.00
CA SER A 129 -15.48 -44.71 4.16
C SER A 129 -14.06 -44.69 4.74
N PHE A 130 -13.64 -43.57 5.33
CA PHE A 130 -12.24 -43.36 5.74
C PHE A 130 -12.03 -43.33 7.27
N GLY A 131 -13.09 -43.25 8.08
CA GLY A 131 -12.97 -43.07 9.53
C GLY A 131 -12.79 -44.34 10.35
N GLN A 132 -13.16 -45.51 9.81
CA GLN A 132 -13.08 -46.77 10.56
C GLN A 132 -11.68 -47.40 10.56
N ASN A 133 -10.87 -47.14 9.54
CA ASN A 133 -9.54 -47.70 9.41
C ASN A 133 -8.47 -46.67 9.86
N PRO A 134 -7.66 -46.96 10.89
CA PRO A 134 -6.62 -46.05 11.37
C PRO A 134 -5.65 -45.57 10.28
N ALA A 135 -5.41 -46.38 9.22
CA ALA A 135 -4.56 -46.01 8.10
C ALA A 135 -5.14 -44.91 7.21
N THR A 136 -6.47 -44.72 7.21
CA THR A 136 -7.16 -43.71 6.39
C THR A 136 -7.59 -42.48 7.18
N VAL A 137 -7.55 -42.52 8.51
CA VAL A 137 -7.90 -41.38 9.39
C VAL A 137 -7.14 -40.11 9.03
N PRO A 138 -5.82 -40.12 8.75
CA PRO A 138 -5.10 -38.90 8.35
C PRO A 138 -5.63 -38.26 7.06
N THR A 139 -6.10 -39.11 6.14
CA THR A 139 -6.69 -38.66 4.86
C THR A 139 -8.05 -38.02 5.08
N LEU A 140 -8.87 -38.61 5.97
CA LEU A 140 -10.14 -38.03 6.38
C LEU A 140 -9.95 -36.67 7.08
N LEU A 141 -9.02 -36.59 8.04
CA LEU A 141 -8.73 -35.34 8.75
C LEU A 141 -8.24 -34.26 7.79
N GLN A 142 -7.42 -34.60 6.80
CA GLN A 142 -6.99 -33.65 5.78
C GLN A 142 -8.17 -33.08 4.98
N PHE A 143 -9.15 -33.91 4.62
CA PHE A 143 -10.38 -33.45 3.96
C PHE A 143 -11.21 -32.55 4.87
N LEU A 144 -11.49 -32.99 6.09
CA LEU A 144 -12.28 -32.22 7.05
C LEU A 144 -11.61 -30.90 7.42
N THR A 145 -10.28 -30.83 7.43
CA THR A 145 -9.52 -29.60 7.71
C THR A 145 -9.70 -28.55 6.62
N VAL A 146 -9.72 -28.94 5.35
CA VAL A 146 -9.78 -27.96 4.25
C VAL A 146 -11.20 -27.64 3.77
N LEU A 147 -12.17 -28.47 4.18
CA LEU A 147 -13.56 -28.35 3.75
C LEU A 147 -14.20 -27.00 4.13
N PRO A 148 -14.10 -26.50 5.38
CA PRO A 148 -14.71 -25.22 5.73
C PRO A 148 -14.11 -24.07 4.91
N ASP A 149 -12.78 -23.94 4.91
CA ASP A 149 -12.08 -22.86 4.20
C ASP A 149 -12.34 -22.87 2.68
N GLU A 150 -12.34 -24.04 2.04
CA GLU A 150 -12.63 -24.13 0.60
C GLU A 150 -14.08 -23.77 0.27
N ILE A 151 -15.03 -23.96 1.20
CA ILE A 151 -16.43 -23.54 1.01
C ILE A 151 -16.60 -22.05 1.32
N THR A 152 -16.09 -21.56 2.45
CA THR A 152 -16.35 -20.19 2.94
C THR A 152 -15.51 -19.14 2.24
N SER A 153 -14.25 -19.45 1.94
CA SER A 153 -13.26 -18.46 1.48
C SER A 153 -13.07 -18.46 -0.04
N ASN A 154 -13.40 -19.57 -0.74
CA ASN A 154 -13.16 -19.69 -2.17
C ASN A 154 -14.32 -19.16 -3.03
N THR A 155 -14.40 -17.84 -3.18
CA THR A 155 -15.38 -17.14 -4.04
C THR A 155 -15.32 -17.49 -5.54
N ARG A 156 -14.36 -18.31 -5.95
CA ARG A 156 -14.13 -18.70 -7.36
C ARG A 156 -15.00 -19.89 -7.80
N ILE A 157 -15.58 -20.63 -6.85
CA ILE A 157 -16.49 -21.74 -7.15
C ILE A 157 -17.80 -21.17 -7.72
N PRO A 158 -18.28 -21.61 -8.90
CA PRO A 158 -19.40 -21.00 -9.61
C PRO A 158 -20.75 -21.50 -9.08
N VAL A 159 -21.11 -21.06 -7.87
CA VAL A 159 -22.44 -21.27 -7.27
C VAL A 159 -23.16 -19.94 -7.11
N SER A 160 -24.49 -19.94 -7.21
CA SER A 160 -25.28 -18.75 -6.87
C SER A 160 -25.34 -18.53 -5.36
N ASP A 161 -25.59 -17.29 -4.91
CA ASP A 161 -25.68 -16.98 -3.47
C ASP A 161 -26.72 -17.83 -2.73
N ASN A 162 -27.83 -18.18 -3.40
CA ASN A 162 -28.88 -19.02 -2.83
C ASN A 162 -28.40 -20.48 -2.70
N GLU A 163 -27.85 -21.05 -3.76
CA GLU A 163 -27.30 -22.42 -3.73
C GLU A 163 -26.15 -22.52 -2.72
N TYR A 164 -25.29 -21.52 -2.65
CA TYR A 164 -24.21 -21.45 -1.67
C TYR A 164 -24.75 -21.55 -0.24
N ARG A 165 -25.73 -20.72 0.14
CA ARG A 165 -26.30 -20.72 1.49
C ARG A 165 -26.94 -22.06 1.86
N GLU A 166 -27.71 -22.64 0.93
CA GLU A 166 -28.35 -23.94 1.13
C GLU A 166 -27.32 -25.05 1.28
N ARG A 167 -26.31 -25.08 0.40
CA ARG A 167 -25.28 -26.13 0.39
C ARG A 167 -24.28 -25.98 1.52
N SER A 168 -23.85 -24.77 1.88
CA SER A 168 -22.93 -24.57 3.02
C SER A 168 -23.58 -25.03 4.31
N THR A 169 -24.86 -24.69 4.54
CA THR A 169 -25.61 -25.14 5.73
C THR A 169 -25.72 -26.67 5.78
N ALA A 170 -26.00 -27.31 4.65
CA ALA A 170 -26.15 -28.77 4.57
C ALA A 170 -24.82 -29.52 4.75
N ILE A 171 -23.71 -28.96 4.26
CA ILE A 171 -22.39 -29.61 4.29
C ILE A 171 -21.65 -29.31 5.59
N LEU A 172 -21.65 -28.06 6.05
CA LEU A 172 -20.91 -27.60 7.22
C LEU A 172 -21.80 -27.63 8.47
N THR A 173 -22.75 -26.71 8.60
CA THR A 173 -23.53 -26.50 9.83
C THR A 173 -24.24 -27.76 10.32
N ALA A 174 -24.89 -28.50 9.43
CA ALA A 174 -25.58 -29.74 9.79
C ALA A 174 -24.63 -30.88 10.23
N ASN A 175 -23.34 -30.82 9.88
CA ASN A 175 -22.36 -31.85 10.22
C ASN A 175 -21.36 -31.43 11.31
N ALA A 176 -21.35 -30.17 11.74
CA ALA A 176 -20.44 -29.67 12.78
C ALA A 176 -20.48 -30.50 14.09
N PRO A 177 -21.66 -30.88 14.65
CA PRO A 177 -21.70 -31.70 15.86
C PRO A 177 -21.05 -33.09 15.66
N LYS A 178 -21.27 -33.71 14.50
CA LYS A 178 -20.71 -35.03 14.18
C LYS A 178 -19.20 -34.97 14.02
N VAL A 179 -18.69 -33.91 13.38
CA VAL A 179 -17.25 -33.70 13.24
C VAL A 179 -16.62 -33.48 14.60
N LEU A 180 -17.23 -32.68 15.46
CA LEU A 180 -16.76 -32.46 16.83
C LEU A 180 -16.69 -33.77 17.64
N GLU A 181 -17.75 -34.58 17.63
CA GLU A 181 -17.77 -35.90 18.27
C GLU A 181 -16.67 -36.83 17.74
N LEU A 182 -16.47 -36.83 16.42
CA LEU A 182 -15.44 -37.64 15.76
C LEU A 182 -14.02 -37.22 16.19
N LEU A 183 -13.75 -35.92 16.23
CA LEU A 183 -12.46 -35.38 16.69
C LEU A 183 -12.21 -35.77 18.16
N ALA A 184 -13.24 -35.69 19.01
CA ALA A 184 -13.16 -36.06 20.42
C ALA A 184 -12.92 -37.58 20.62
N MET A 185 -13.46 -38.40 19.72
CA MET A 185 -13.18 -39.83 19.70
C MET A 185 -11.74 -40.11 19.28
N TYR A 186 -11.24 -39.48 18.20
CA TYR A 186 -9.88 -39.73 17.70
C TYR A 186 -8.80 -39.28 18.67
N ILE A 187 -8.98 -38.17 19.36
CA ILE A 187 -7.94 -37.66 20.27
C ILE A 187 -7.72 -38.59 21.48
N ASN A 188 -8.76 -39.32 21.88
CA ASN A 188 -8.74 -40.28 22.99
C ASN A 188 -8.49 -41.73 22.54
N ALA A 189 -8.25 -41.96 21.25
CA ALA A 189 -8.07 -43.31 20.73
C ALA A 189 -6.76 -43.93 21.27
N ASN A 190 -6.85 -45.17 21.75
CA ASN A 190 -5.68 -45.92 22.23
C ASN A 190 -4.64 -46.07 21.11
N GLY A 191 -3.41 -45.60 21.37
CA GLY A 191 -2.30 -45.67 20.40
C GLY A 191 -2.29 -44.55 19.35
N VAL A 192 -3.07 -43.48 19.53
CA VAL A 192 -3.00 -42.30 18.67
C VAL A 192 -1.61 -41.66 18.74
N THR A 193 -1.08 -41.27 17.58
CA THR A 193 0.24 -40.63 17.48
C THR A 193 0.11 -39.11 17.59
N ALA A 194 1.18 -38.44 18.04
CA ALA A 194 1.22 -36.97 18.07
C ALA A 194 0.93 -36.33 16.70
N ALA A 195 1.31 -36.98 15.60
CA ALA A 195 1.00 -36.50 14.25
C ALA A 195 -0.50 -36.49 13.94
N VAL A 196 -1.25 -37.48 14.43
CA VAL A 196 -2.71 -37.53 14.27
C VAL A 196 -3.37 -36.54 15.22
N GLN A 197 -2.87 -36.39 16.45
CA GLN A 197 -3.36 -35.38 17.40
C GLN A 197 -3.19 -33.95 16.84
N ALA A 198 -2.04 -33.63 16.23
CA ALA A 198 -1.82 -32.36 15.56
C ALA A 198 -2.84 -32.13 14.41
N GLN A 199 -3.15 -33.16 13.61
CA GLN A 199 -4.17 -33.06 12.57
C GLN A 199 -5.58 -32.88 13.12
N VAL A 200 -5.91 -33.50 14.26
CA VAL A 200 -7.18 -33.28 14.97
C VAL A 200 -7.29 -31.81 15.38
N PHE A 201 -6.22 -31.21 15.91
CA PHE A 201 -6.20 -29.79 16.25
C PHE A 201 -6.27 -28.87 15.03
N SER A 202 -5.53 -29.15 13.96
CA SER A 202 -5.66 -28.37 12.71
C SER A 202 -7.07 -28.44 12.13
N CYS A 203 -7.73 -29.60 12.22
CA CYS A 203 -9.12 -29.76 11.82
C CYS A 203 -10.04 -28.94 12.72
N LEU A 204 -9.90 -29.05 14.05
CA LEU A 204 -10.70 -28.27 15.00
C LEU A 204 -10.53 -26.76 14.76
N TYR A 205 -9.30 -26.29 14.60
CA TYR A 205 -8.98 -24.89 14.29
C TYR A 205 -9.75 -24.39 13.06
N SER A 206 -9.70 -25.13 11.95
CA SER A 206 -10.39 -24.73 10.70
C SER A 206 -11.91 -24.61 10.87
N TRP A 207 -12.53 -25.50 11.64
CA TRP A 207 -13.97 -25.46 11.90
C TRP A 207 -14.38 -24.36 12.89
N LEU A 208 -13.48 -23.99 13.83
CA LEU A 208 -13.66 -22.82 14.68
C LEU A 208 -13.57 -21.53 13.86
N VAL A 209 -12.55 -21.38 13.01
CA VAL A 209 -12.38 -20.20 12.13
C VAL A 209 -13.58 -20.00 11.20
N ALA A 210 -14.18 -21.09 10.72
CA ALA A 210 -15.38 -21.03 9.89
C ALA A 210 -16.66 -20.64 10.66
N GLY A 211 -16.61 -20.57 12.00
CA GLY A 211 -17.76 -20.29 12.86
C GLY A 211 -18.78 -21.43 12.97
N GLU A 212 -18.42 -22.64 12.53
CA GLU A 212 -19.33 -23.80 12.46
C GLU A 212 -19.35 -24.60 13.77
N ILE A 213 -18.20 -24.68 14.47
CA ILE A 213 -18.12 -25.25 15.81
C ILE A 213 -18.11 -24.09 16.83
N GLY A 214 -19.14 -24.02 17.66
CA GLY A 214 -19.18 -23.08 18.77
C GLY A 214 -18.33 -23.54 19.97
N VAL A 215 -17.71 -22.60 20.67
CA VAL A 215 -16.84 -22.89 21.82
C VAL A 215 -17.61 -23.55 22.98
N SER A 216 -18.87 -23.19 23.20
CA SER A 216 -19.73 -23.82 24.22
C SER A 216 -19.90 -25.32 23.97
N ALA A 217 -20.13 -25.74 22.72
CA ALA A 217 -20.23 -27.15 22.37
C ALA A 217 -18.87 -27.86 22.52
N LEU A 218 -17.78 -27.20 22.12
CA LEU A 218 -16.42 -27.74 22.31
C LEU A 218 -16.11 -27.97 23.80
N ALA A 219 -16.52 -27.05 24.68
CA ALA A 219 -16.29 -27.11 26.12
C ALA A 219 -16.94 -28.33 26.81
N GLU A 220 -17.99 -28.90 26.21
CA GLU A 220 -18.64 -30.14 26.68
C GLU A 220 -17.85 -31.41 26.32
N THR A 221 -16.79 -31.28 25.51
CA THR A 221 -15.98 -32.40 25.04
C THR A 221 -14.60 -32.44 25.72
N PRO A 222 -13.93 -33.60 25.76
CA PRO A 222 -12.56 -33.70 26.29
C PRO A 222 -11.53 -32.92 25.47
N LEU A 223 -11.84 -32.55 24.22
CA LEU A 223 -10.94 -31.77 23.36
C LEU A 223 -10.58 -30.42 23.98
N PHE A 224 -11.54 -29.77 24.64
CA PHE A 224 -11.33 -28.46 25.22
C PHE A 224 -10.22 -28.49 26.29
N ALA A 225 -10.31 -29.41 27.25
CA ALA A 225 -9.29 -29.56 28.28
C ALA A 225 -7.95 -30.00 27.67
N TYR A 226 -7.99 -30.95 26.74
CA TYR A 226 -6.78 -31.49 26.12
C TYR A 226 -6.03 -30.46 25.26
N ALA A 227 -6.71 -29.46 24.67
CA ALA A 227 -6.04 -28.37 23.95
C ALA A 227 -5.03 -27.64 24.85
N PHE A 228 -5.37 -27.39 26.12
CA PHE A 228 -4.46 -26.77 27.09
C PHE A 228 -3.39 -27.75 27.59
N GLU A 229 -3.74 -29.01 27.84
CA GLU A 229 -2.78 -30.04 28.28
C GLU A 229 -1.71 -30.33 27.23
N ALA A 230 -2.07 -30.22 25.94
CA ALA A 230 -1.17 -30.44 24.82
C ALA A 230 -0.03 -29.42 24.72
N LEU A 231 -0.13 -28.26 25.40
CA LEU A 231 0.99 -27.31 25.52
C LEU A 231 2.21 -27.91 26.25
N ALA A 232 2.03 -28.98 27.03
CA ALA A 232 3.14 -29.70 27.66
C ALA A 232 3.87 -30.67 26.70
N VAL A 233 3.37 -30.84 25.47
CA VAL A 233 3.92 -31.78 24.48
C VAL A 233 4.51 -30.98 23.32
N ASP A 234 5.84 -30.92 23.21
CA ASP A 234 6.54 -30.07 22.21
C ASP A 234 6.03 -30.27 20.78
N LYS A 235 5.71 -31.52 20.38
CA LYS A 235 5.20 -31.83 19.03
C LYS A 235 3.79 -31.30 18.74
N LEU A 236 3.04 -30.93 19.76
CA LEU A 236 1.68 -30.41 19.65
C LEU A 236 1.59 -28.91 19.95
N PHE A 237 2.66 -28.33 20.51
CA PHE A 237 2.67 -26.99 21.07
C PHE A 237 2.08 -25.93 20.12
N ASP A 238 2.63 -25.79 18.91
CA ASP A 238 2.18 -24.78 17.94
C ASP A 238 0.70 -24.95 17.57
N THR A 239 0.27 -26.18 17.28
CA THR A 239 -1.12 -26.47 16.93
C THR A 239 -2.08 -26.26 18.11
N ALA A 240 -1.64 -26.51 19.34
CA ALA A 240 -2.40 -26.21 20.55
C ALA A 240 -2.52 -24.71 20.77
N VAL A 241 -1.43 -23.94 20.58
CA VAL A 241 -1.44 -22.47 20.63
C VAL A 241 -2.46 -21.91 19.64
N ASP A 242 -2.42 -22.36 18.38
CA ASP A 242 -3.36 -21.89 17.35
C ASP A 242 -4.82 -22.17 17.73
N VAL A 243 -5.13 -23.39 18.20
CA VAL A 243 -6.48 -23.73 18.67
C VAL A 243 -6.90 -22.88 19.87
N ILE A 244 -6.03 -22.67 20.86
CA ILE A 244 -6.36 -21.88 22.05
C ILE A 244 -6.61 -20.41 21.69
N CYS A 245 -5.76 -19.81 20.85
CA CYS A 245 -5.98 -18.47 20.31
C CYS A 245 -7.34 -18.39 19.60
N GLN A 246 -7.69 -19.38 18.77
CA GLN A 246 -8.98 -19.38 18.09
C GLN A 246 -10.17 -19.55 19.05
N ILE A 247 -10.06 -20.42 20.06
CA ILE A 247 -11.08 -20.58 21.10
C ILE A 247 -11.33 -19.25 21.82
N ILE A 248 -10.27 -18.49 22.10
CA ILE A 248 -10.39 -17.16 22.69
C ILE A 248 -11.09 -16.23 21.69
N HIS A 249 -10.60 -16.14 20.45
CA HIS A 249 -11.13 -15.27 19.40
C HIS A 249 -12.64 -15.45 19.16
N GLU A 250 -13.10 -16.70 19.08
CA GLU A 250 -14.52 -17.05 18.86
C GLU A 250 -15.42 -16.61 20.02
N THR A 251 -14.86 -16.32 21.20
CA THR A 251 -15.61 -15.83 22.36
C THR A 251 -15.60 -14.30 22.50
N GLN A 252 -15.27 -13.57 21.43
CA GLN A 252 -15.28 -12.10 21.40
C GLN A 252 -16.64 -11.46 21.72
N GLU A 253 -17.74 -12.15 21.37
CA GLU A 253 -19.09 -11.79 21.82
C GLU A 253 -19.27 -12.29 23.27
N ILE A 254 -18.82 -11.45 24.21
CA ILE A 254 -18.66 -11.78 25.63
C ILE A 254 -19.96 -12.26 26.29
N ASP A 255 -21.07 -11.58 26.02
CA ASP A 255 -22.35 -11.84 26.68
C ASP A 255 -22.90 -13.23 26.31
N ASP A 256 -22.72 -13.64 25.05
CA ASP A 256 -23.19 -14.93 24.55
C ASP A 256 -22.30 -16.10 24.99
N ASN A 257 -21.02 -15.83 25.28
CA ASN A 257 -20.00 -16.85 25.55
C ASN A 257 -19.50 -16.89 27.01
N MET A 258 -20.14 -16.18 27.94
CA MET A 258 -19.67 -16.03 29.32
C MET A 258 -19.35 -17.37 30.02
N ALA A 259 -20.17 -18.40 29.81
CA ALA A 259 -19.96 -19.73 30.40
C ALA A 259 -18.65 -20.38 29.91
N ALA A 260 -18.32 -20.24 28.62
CA ALA A 260 -17.06 -20.71 28.06
C ALA A 260 -15.88 -19.86 28.57
N ILE A 261 -16.03 -18.54 28.63
CA ILE A 261 -15.00 -17.62 29.13
C ILE A 261 -14.61 -17.97 30.58
N GLN A 262 -15.57 -18.33 31.44
CA GLN A 262 -15.32 -18.78 32.81
C GLN A 262 -14.49 -20.07 32.89
N LEU A 263 -14.48 -20.89 31.84
CA LEU A 263 -13.62 -22.08 31.74
C LEU A 263 -12.25 -21.75 31.13
N ILE A 264 -12.18 -20.80 30.18
CA ILE A 264 -10.96 -20.41 29.47
C ILE A 264 -10.02 -19.62 30.38
N VAL A 265 -10.52 -18.55 31.00
CA VAL A 265 -9.68 -17.56 31.70
C VAL A 265 -8.81 -18.17 32.81
N PRO A 266 -9.32 -19.04 33.70
CA PRO A 266 -8.47 -19.65 34.73
C PRO A 266 -7.33 -20.50 34.17
N ARG A 267 -7.56 -21.16 33.02
CA ARG A 267 -6.55 -21.99 32.35
C ARG A 267 -5.49 -21.13 31.70
N VAL A 268 -5.88 -20.05 31.03
CA VAL A 268 -4.93 -19.08 30.44
C VAL A 268 -4.08 -18.45 31.55
N ILE A 269 -4.69 -17.98 32.64
CA ILE A 269 -3.94 -17.38 33.77
C ILE A 269 -2.93 -18.37 34.37
N ALA A 270 -3.29 -19.67 34.48
CA ALA A 270 -2.39 -20.69 35.00
C ALA A 270 -1.11 -20.87 34.17
N LEU A 271 -1.14 -20.54 32.87
CA LEU A 271 0.03 -20.60 31.98
C LEU A 271 1.11 -19.60 32.36
N ARG A 272 0.83 -18.56 33.17
CA ARG A 272 1.83 -17.55 33.52
C ARG A 272 3.07 -18.17 34.18
N SER A 273 2.89 -19.20 35.00
CA SER A 273 3.99 -19.95 35.60
C SER A 273 4.96 -20.55 34.57
N ARG A 274 4.48 -20.87 33.36
CA ARG A 274 5.29 -21.41 32.26
C ARG A 274 6.25 -20.39 31.66
N LEU A 275 5.94 -19.09 31.74
CA LEU A 275 6.88 -18.04 31.28
C LEU A 275 8.21 -18.09 32.05
N VAL A 276 8.19 -18.54 33.31
CA VAL A 276 9.39 -18.72 34.13
C VAL A 276 10.04 -20.07 33.88
N GLU A 277 9.24 -21.14 33.79
CA GLU A 277 9.75 -22.50 33.58
C GLU A 277 10.41 -22.68 32.21
N ASP A 278 9.81 -22.12 31.17
CA ASP A 278 10.24 -22.23 29.77
C ASP A 278 10.98 -20.96 29.30
N HIS A 279 11.51 -20.13 30.21
CA HIS A 279 12.14 -18.84 29.91
C HIS A 279 13.23 -18.93 28.82
N ASP A 280 13.99 -20.02 28.78
CA ASP A 280 15.09 -20.20 27.81
C ASP A 280 14.62 -20.77 26.45
N ASP A 281 13.34 -21.12 26.31
CA ASP A 281 12.71 -21.62 25.08
C ASP A 281 11.93 -20.50 24.39
N VAL A 282 12.62 -19.80 23.49
CA VAL A 282 12.08 -18.64 22.75
C VAL A 282 10.80 -18.98 21.98
N ASP A 283 10.71 -20.16 21.38
CA ASP A 283 9.55 -20.58 20.60
C ASP A 283 8.33 -20.77 21.51
N LYS A 284 8.52 -21.34 22.71
CA LYS A 284 7.45 -21.46 23.71
C LYS A 284 7.01 -20.11 24.25
N ILE A 285 7.94 -19.23 24.61
CA ILE A 285 7.59 -17.87 25.09
C ILE A 285 6.82 -17.11 24.03
N LYS A 286 7.19 -17.25 22.74
CA LYS A 286 6.44 -16.68 21.63
C LYS A 286 5.01 -17.23 21.54
N GLY A 287 4.83 -18.54 21.69
CA GLY A 287 3.51 -19.17 21.73
C GLY A 287 2.64 -18.68 22.88
N TYR A 288 3.21 -18.59 24.09
CA TYR A 288 2.51 -18.06 25.26
C TYR A 288 2.15 -16.58 25.11
N ALA A 289 3.05 -15.76 24.57
CA ALA A 289 2.78 -14.36 24.28
C ALA A 289 1.57 -14.19 23.34
N ARG A 290 1.45 -15.04 22.31
CA ARG A 290 0.26 -15.05 21.42
C ARG A 290 -1.03 -15.36 22.18
N ILE A 291 -1.03 -16.37 23.05
CA ILE A 291 -2.21 -16.74 23.86
C ILE A 291 -2.60 -15.60 24.80
N PHE A 292 -1.64 -15.03 25.53
CA PHE A 292 -1.91 -13.95 26.48
C PHE A 292 -2.39 -12.68 25.78
N SER A 293 -1.76 -12.28 24.68
CA SER A 293 -2.20 -11.12 23.89
C SER A 293 -3.61 -11.32 23.35
N GLU A 294 -3.93 -12.48 22.75
CA GLU A 294 -5.28 -12.76 22.24
C GLU A 294 -6.34 -12.68 23.36
N ALA A 295 -6.05 -13.26 24.53
CA ALA A 295 -6.92 -13.19 25.70
C ALA A 295 -7.09 -11.76 26.22
N GLY A 296 -6.00 -11.01 26.33
CA GLY A 296 -6.02 -9.62 26.78
C GLY A 296 -6.80 -8.71 25.84
N GLU A 297 -6.67 -8.93 24.53
CA GLU A 297 -7.38 -8.15 23.51
C GLU A 297 -8.87 -8.47 23.45
N THR A 298 -9.21 -9.75 23.45
CA THR A 298 -10.59 -10.24 23.39
C THR A 298 -11.36 -9.87 24.64
N TYR A 299 -10.78 -10.12 25.83
CA TYR A 299 -11.46 -9.91 27.11
C TYR A 299 -11.18 -8.53 27.73
N ARG A 300 -10.68 -7.57 26.94
CA ARG A 300 -10.34 -6.21 27.41
C ARG A 300 -11.48 -5.52 28.16
N PHE A 301 -12.74 -5.72 27.76
CA PHE A 301 -13.87 -5.10 28.48
C PHE A 301 -14.09 -5.74 29.86
N LEU A 302 -13.91 -7.06 29.98
CA LEU A 302 -13.97 -7.76 31.27
C LEU A 302 -12.82 -7.35 32.19
N LEU A 303 -11.61 -7.19 31.65
CA LEU A 303 -10.46 -6.59 32.36
C LEU A 303 -10.80 -5.24 32.99
N LEU A 304 -11.59 -4.42 32.30
CA LEU A 304 -11.98 -3.09 32.77
C LEU A 304 -13.17 -3.07 33.74
N GLN A 305 -13.98 -4.14 33.77
CA GLN A 305 -15.14 -4.29 34.67
C GLN A 305 -14.78 -5.07 35.94
N HIS A 306 -13.92 -6.08 35.81
CA HIS A 306 -13.51 -7.02 36.86
C HIS A 306 -11.99 -7.06 36.96
N THR A 307 -11.39 -5.88 37.20
CA THR A 307 -9.93 -5.69 37.12
C THR A 307 -9.16 -6.70 37.96
N GLU A 308 -9.48 -6.88 39.24
CA GLU A 308 -8.71 -7.78 40.11
C GLU A 308 -8.68 -9.23 39.60
N THR A 309 -9.80 -9.73 39.08
CA THR A 309 -9.91 -11.12 38.59
C THR A 309 -9.07 -11.35 37.33
N PHE A 310 -9.01 -10.38 36.43
CA PHE A 310 -8.35 -10.52 35.13
C PHE A 310 -6.93 -9.91 35.11
N PHE A 311 -6.54 -9.14 36.12
CA PHE A 311 -5.23 -8.48 36.18
C PHE A 311 -4.03 -9.44 35.99
N PRO A 312 -4.06 -10.71 36.44
CA PRO A 312 -2.97 -11.65 36.15
C PRO A 312 -2.66 -11.83 34.65
N LEU A 313 -3.63 -11.60 33.76
CA LEU A 313 -3.38 -11.58 32.31
C LEU A 313 -2.51 -10.38 31.91
N VAL A 314 -2.77 -9.20 32.49
CA VAL A 314 -1.98 -7.99 32.25
C VAL A 314 -0.55 -8.19 32.73
N GLU A 315 -0.37 -8.84 33.88
CA GLU A 315 0.95 -9.17 34.40
C GLU A 315 1.70 -10.15 33.48
N ALA A 316 1.04 -11.20 32.99
CA ALA A 316 1.63 -12.14 32.05
C ALA A 316 2.04 -11.46 30.73
N ILE A 317 1.18 -10.59 30.18
CA ILE A 317 1.52 -9.80 28.98
C ILE A 317 2.70 -8.86 29.26
N GLY A 318 2.76 -8.24 30.45
CA GLY A 318 3.88 -7.41 30.88
C GLY A 318 5.20 -8.16 31.00
N GLU A 319 5.17 -9.40 31.48
CA GLU A 319 6.34 -10.30 31.48
C GLU A 319 6.80 -10.62 30.06
N CYS A 320 5.88 -10.89 29.13
CA CYS A 320 6.21 -11.06 27.71
C CYS A 320 6.78 -9.78 27.09
N SER A 321 6.28 -8.59 27.44
CA SER A 321 6.84 -7.31 26.97
C SER A 321 8.25 -7.05 27.51
N ALA A 322 8.59 -7.59 28.69
CA ALA A 322 9.90 -7.48 29.31
C ALA A 322 10.92 -8.50 28.80
N TYR A 323 10.49 -9.43 27.95
CA TYR A 323 11.36 -10.48 27.44
C TYR A 323 12.49 -9.90 26.56
N PRO A 324 13.74 -10.42 26.64
CA PRO A 324 14.88 -9.84 25.92
C PRO A 324 14.82 -9.92 24.40
N ASP A 325 14.10 -10.92 23.86
CA ASP A 325 13.97 -11.10 22.41
C ASP A 325 12.97 -10.11 21.80
N LEU A 326 13.49 -9.21 20.98
CA LEU A 326 12.75 -8.14 20.33
C LEU A 326 11.76 -8.63 19.26
N ASP A 327 11.82 -9.90 18.85
CA ASP A 327 10.82 -10.49 17.96
C ASP A 327 9.53 -10.89 18.70
N ILE A 328 9.59 -11.04 20.03
CA ILE A 328 8.44 -11.41 20.87
C ILE A 328 7.70 -10.18 21.37
N VAL A 329 8.42 -9.15 21.79
CA VAL A 329 7.85 -7.93 22.39
C VAL A 329 6.70 -7.32 21.56
N PRO A 330 6.78 -7.20 20.21
CA PRO A 330 5.71 -6.64 19.38
C PRO A 330 4.38 -7.37 19.44
N ILE A 331 4.36 -8.67 19.79
CA ILE A 331 3.13 -9.46 19.93
C ILE A 331 2.23 -8.86 21.01
N THR A 332 2.80 -8.12 21.97
CA THR A 332 2.07 -7.50 23.08
C THR A 332 1.55 -6.09 22.77
N PHE A 333 2.04 -5.43 21.73
CA PHE A 333 1.73 -4.01 21.48
C PHE A 333 0.26 -3.73 21.13
N PRO A 334 -0.46 -4.53 20.31
CA PRO A 334 -1.84 -4.23 20.00
C PRO A 334 -2.74 -4.27 21.24
N PHE A 335 -2.46 -5.17 22.20
CA PHE A 335 -3.08 -5.16 23.53
C PHE A 335 -2.86 -3.84 24.27
N TRP A 336 -1.60 -3.41 24.45
CA TRP A 336 -1.26 -2.20 25.20
C TRP A 336 -1.87 -0.94 24.58
N MET A 337 -1.83 -0.84 23.26
CA MET A 337 -2.45 0.25 22.51
C MET A 337 -3.97 0.30 22.73
N ARG A 338 -4.66 -0.82 22.53
CA ARG A 338 -6.13 -0.88 22.69
C ARG A 338 -6.55 -0.65 24.13
N LEU A 339 -5.82 -1.18 25.11
CA LEU A 339 -6.08 -0.95 26.53
C LEU A 339 -5.90 0.53 26.89
N ALA A 340 -4.84 1.18 26.38
CA ALA A 340 -4.57 2.60 26.62
C ALA A 340 -5.73 3.45 26.10
N GLN A 341 -6.16 3.21 24.86
CA GLN A 341 -7.29 3.92 24.23
C GLN A 341 -8.60 3.83 25.03
N ASN A 342 -8.83 2.73 25.74
CA ASN A 342 -9.99 2.56 26.62
C ASN A 342 -9.82 3.24 27.98
N LEU A 343 -8.61 3.21 28.53
CA LEU A 343 -8.29 3.80 29.83
C LEU A 343 -8.18 5.33 29.78
N GLY A 344 -7.49 5.90 28.80
CA GLY A 344 -7.25 7.35 28.72
C GLY A 344 -8.52 8.19 28.50
N LYS A 345 -9.62 7.56 28.05
CA LYS A 345 -10.95 8.20 27.97
C LYS A 345 -11.70 8.23 29.31
N ARG A 346 -11.24 7.50 30.32
CA ARG A 346 -11.91 7.43 31.63
C ARG A 346 -11.46 8.56 32.55
N SER A 347 -12.39 9.05 33.38
CA SER A 347 -12.10 10.06 34.40
C SER A 347 -11.22 9.55 35.54
N SER A 348 -11.23 8.24 35.77
CA SER A 348 -10.38 7.56 36.76
C SER A 348 -9.87 6.23 36.21
N VAL A 349 -8.61 5.93 36.50
CA VAL A 349 -7.92 4.69 36.11
C VAL A 349 -7.51 3.96 37.38
N SER A 350 -7.71 2.64 37.41
CA SER A 350 -7.30 1.82 38.56
C SER A 350 -5.79 1.95 38.82
N PRO A 351 -5.33 2.04 40.09
CA PRO A 351 -3.92 2.08 40.43
C PRO A 351 -3.13 0.90 39.84
N LEU A 352 -3.75 -0.27 39.69
CA LEU A 352 -3.14 -1.45 39.08
C LEU A 352 -2.71 -1.19 37.63
N PHE A 353 -3.57 -0.56 36.82
CA PHE A 353 -3.22 -0.22 35.45
C PHE A 353 -2.17 0.91 35.40
N ILE A 354 -2.22 1.87 36.32
CA ILE A 354 -1.19 2.92 36.40
C ILE A 354 0.19 2.29 36.65
N GLU A 355 0.30 1.35 37.59
CA GLU A 355 1.58 0.66 37.85
C GLU A 355 1.99 -0.25 36.69
N ALA A 356 1.04 -0.92 36.02
CA ALA A 356 1.34 -1.71 34.82
C ALA A 356 1.95 -0.86 33.70
N TYR A 357 1.35 0.30 33.38
CA TYR A 357 1.89 1.19 32.35
C TYR A 357 3.21 1.86 32.75
N LYS A 358 3.45 2.15 34.05
CA LYS A 358 4.76 2.62 34.52
C LYS A 358 5.85 1.56 34.32
N THR A 359 5.51 0.31 34.62
CA THR A 359 6.41 -0.83 34.43
C THR A 359 6.70 -1.03 32.94
N LEU A 360 5.66 -1.03 32.11
CA LEU A 360 5.77 -1.11 30.65
C LEU A 360 6.66 0.00 30.09
N MET A 361 6.44 1.26 30.49
CA MET A 361 7.26 2.38 30.05
C MET A 361 8.74 2.16 30.40
N THR A 362 9.03 1.69 31.61
CA THR A 362 10.40 1.39 32.04
C THR A 362 11.03 0.28 31.19
N VAL A 363 10.28 -0.79 30.94
CA VAL A 363 10.68 -1.91 30.08
C VAL A 363 10.97 -1.45 28.65
N VAL A 364 10.08 -0.66 28.06
CA VAL A 364 10.26 -0.16 26.70
C VAL A 364 11.46 0.77 26.61
N ILE A 365 11.70 1.65 27.60
CA ILE A 365 12.92 2.48 27.66
C ILE A 365 14.17 1.61 27.77
N ASN A 366 14.13 0.51 28.53
CA ASN A 366 15.26 -0.41 28.62
C ASN A 366 15.57 -1.07 27.27
N HIS A 367 14.56 -1.52 26.54
CA HIS A 367 14.73 -2.10 25.20
C HIS A 367 15.20 -1.11 24.13
N LEU A 368 15.09 0.21 24.37
CA LEU A 368 15.60 1.25 23.48
C LEU A 368 17.13 1.45 23.56
N HIS A 369 17.81 0.80 24.51
CA HIS A 369 19.26 0.91 24.65
C HIS A 369 19.97 0.27 23.46
N PHE A 370 20.92 1.00 22.90
CA PHE A 370 21.87 0.40 21.97
C PHE A 370 22.67 -0.70 22.67
N PRO A 371 23.13 -1.72 21.92
CA PRO A 371 24.03 -2.71 22.49
C PRO A 371 25.35 -2.06 22.95
N PRO A 372 26.08 -2.69 23.88
CA PRO A 372 27.41 -2.24 24.31
C PRO A 372 28.37 -2.14 23.13
N ASP A 373 29.34 -1.21 23.20
CA ASP A 373 30.29 -0.93 22.12
C ASP A 373 31.16 -2.15 21.73
N ASP A 374 31.32 -3.11 22.65
CA ASP A 374 32.05 -4.37 22.43
C ASP A 374 31.29 -5.39 21.56
N ASN A 375 30.01 -5.14 21.26
CA ASN A 375 29.17 -5.98 20.41
C ASN A 375 28.41 -5.14 19.36
N PRO A 376 29.12 -4.59 18.36
CA PRO A 376 28.49 -3.72 17.36
C PRO A 376 27.53 -4.51 16.47
N MET A 377 26.38 -3.90 16.17
CA MET A 377 25.40 -4.48 15.25
C MET A 377 25.94 -4.50 13.82
N THR A 378 25.58 -5.53 13.06
CA THR A 378 25.73 -5.51 11.60
C THR A 378 24.80 -4.45 10.98
N GLY A 379 25.02 -4.09 9.71
CA GLY A 379 24.21 -3.08 9.03
C GLY A 379 22.71 -3.42 9.01
N GLN A 380 22.36 -4.69 8.74
CA GLN A 380 20.96 -5.14 8.71
C GLN A 380 20.33 -5.13 10.11
N GLU A 381 21.07 -5.56 11.14
CA GLU A 381 20.61 -5.52 12.52
C GLU A 381 20.38 -4.08 12.99
N ALA A 382 21.27 -3.15 12.63
CA ALA A 382 21.11 -1.73 12.94
C ALA A 382 19.86 -1.13 12.30
N ASP A 383 19.55 -1.49 11.05
CA ASP A 383 18.34 -1.04 10.37
C ASP A 383 17.06 -1.65 10.96
N ASN A 384 17.09 -2.95 11.29
CA ASN A 384 15.99 -3.61 12.00
C ASN A 384 15.76 -2.96 13.36
N PHE A 385 16.82 -2.67 14.12
CA PHE A 385 16.73 -2.00 15.40
C PHE A 385 16.18 -0.59 15.28
N ARG A 386 16.62 0.20 14.29
CA ARG A 386 16.05 1.54 14.02
C ARG A 386 14.54 1.47 13.75
N SER A 387 14.10 0.56 12.88
CA SER A 387 12.68 0.34 12.58
C SER A 387 11.91 -0.03 13.87
N PHE A 388 12.47 -0.95 14.64
CA PHE A 388 11.89 -1.41 15.89
C PHE A 388 11.76 -0.31 16.95
N ARG A 389 12.76 0.57 17.10
CA ARG A 389 12.71 1.73 18.01
C ARG A 389 11.55 2.67 17.68
N HIS A 390 11.18 2.81 16.41
CA HIS A 390 9.99 3.59 16.02
C HIS A 390 8.70 2.96 16.53
N VAL A 391 8.56 1.63 16.39
CA VAL A 391 7.39 0.88 16.90
C VAL A 391 7.30 1.00 18.43
N MET A 392 8.41 0.85 19.14
CA MET A 392 8.47 1.08 20.59
C MET A 392 8.10 2.51 21.00
N GLY A 393 8.50 3.49 20.19
CA GLY A 393 8.12 4.89 20.36
C GLY A 393 6.60 5.09 20.38
N ASP A 394 5.84 4.31 19.62
CA ASP A 394 4.37 4.39 19.62
C ASP A 394 3.77 3.78 20.90
N THR A 395 4.31 2.67 21.40
CA THR A 395 3.91 2.11 22.71
C THR A 395 4.21 3.07 23.88
N LEU A 396 5.28 3.88 23.79
CA LEU A 396 5.53 4.93 24.78
C LEU A 396 4.45 6.03 24.75
N LYS A 397 3.92 6.39 23.58
CA LYS A 397 2.79 7.32 23.48
C LYS A 397 1.52 6.72 24.09
N ASP A 398 1.28 5.43 23.90
CA ASP A 398 0.19 4.72 24.57
C ASP A 398 0.33 4.80 26.10
N CYS A 399 1.56 4.71 26.63
CA CYS A 399 1.85 4.94 28.05
C CYS A 399 1.50 6.38 28.46
N CYS A 400 1.86 7.40 27.67
CA CYS A 400 1.49 8.79 27.94
C CYS A 400 -0.03 9.00 28.00
N PHE A 401 -0.79 8.30 27.16
CA PHE A 401 -2.24 8.41 27.14
C PHE A 401 -2.89 7.96 28.46
N VAL A 402 -2.27 7.03 29.20
CA VAL A 402 -2.74 6.56 30.51
C VAL A 402 -2.11 7.32 31.67
N LEU A 403 -0.79 7.53 31.65
CA LEU A 403 -0.01 8.09 32.76
C LEU A 403 0.06 9.63 32.74
N ARG A 404 -0.40 10.26 31.67
CA ARG A 404 -0.14 11.65 31.28
C ARG A 404 1.30 11.87 30.79
N THR A 405 1.43 12.67 29.74
CA THR A 405 2.71 12.99 29.10
C THR A 405 3.72 13.57 30.09
N GLU A 406 3.30 14.50 30.96
CA GLU A 406 4.15 15.13 31.98
C GLU A 406 4.83 14.07 32.88
N THR A 407 4.06 13.11 33.41
CA THR A 407 4.57 12.05 34.28
C THR A 407 5.63 11.20 33.57
N CYS A 408 5.36 10.80 32.33
CA CYS A 408 6.28 9.97 31.55
C CYS A 408 7.58 10.73 31.22
N LEU A 409 7.47 11.99 30.82
CA LEU A 409 8.62 12.84 30.53
C LEU A 409 9.49 13.08 31.77
N LEU A 410 8.88 13.35 32.92
CA LEU A 410 9.61 13.50 34.18
C LEU A 410 10.28 12.20 34.62
N ALA A 411 9.67 11.04 34.38
CA ALA A 411 10.29 9.75 34.67
C ALA A 411 11.53 9.52 33.79
N ALA A 412 11.44 9.77 32.48
CA ALA A 412 12.61 9.70 31.59
C ALA A 412 13.71 10.71 32.00
N TYR A 413 13.31 11.91 32.46
CA TYR A 413 14.24 12.94 32.96
C TYR A 413 14.97 12.48 34.23
N GLN A 414 14.27 11.82 35.14
CA GLN A 414 14.86 11.23 36.33
C GLN A 414 15.88 10.15 35.98
N LEU A 415 15.64 9.32 34.96
CA LEU A 415 16.62 8.33 34.49
C LEU A 415 17.93 9.01 34.06
N ILE A 416 17.83 10.09 33.26
CA ILE A 416 19.02 10.82 32.79
C ILE A 416 19.75 11.50 33.95
N THR A 417 19.03 12.20 34.82
CA THR A 417 19.67 12.92 35.95
C THR A 417 20.32 11.98 36.96
N ASN A 418 19.70 10.83 37.24
CA ASN A 418 20.29 9.78 38.05
C ASN A 418 21.53 9.16 37.40
N ALA A 419 21.50 8.97 36.08
CA ALA A 419 22.67 8.57 35.33
C ALA A 419 23.78 9.62 35.48
N LEU A 420 23.56 10.88 35.09
CA LEU A 420 24.55 11.96 35.19
C LEU A 420 25.14 12.15 36.60
N ALA A 421 24.36 11.90 37.66
CA ALA A 421 24.83 11.97 39.04
C ALA A 421 25.92 10.93 39.38
N ARG A 422 26.02 9.82 38.62
CA ARG A 422 27.11 8.83 38.74
C ARG A 422 28.43 9.29 38.11
N GLY A 423 28.43 10.38 37.35
CA GLY A 423 29.65 10.96 36.77
C GLY A 423 30.26 10.09 35.67
N SER A 424 31.57 9.80 35.77
CA SER A 424 32.35 9.18 34.68
C SER A 424 32.05 7.70 34.40
N GLU A 425 31.25 7.04 35.24
CA GLU A 425 30.88 5.61 35.07
C GLU A 425 29.64 5.40 34.17
N VAL A 426 29.05 6.49 33.67
CA VAL A 426 27.80 6.46 32.89
C VAL A 426 28.08 6.12 31.43
N SER A 427 27.38 5.12 30.90
CA SER A 427 27.43 4.82 29.48
C SER A 427 26.56 5.80 28.70
N TRP A 428 26.96 6.12 27.46
CA TRP A 428 26.18 7.04 26.64
C TRP A 428 24.79 6.47 26.29
N GLN A 429 24.65 5.13 26.28
CA GLN A 429 23.40 4.40 26.05
C GLN A 429 22.36 4.70 27.14
N GLU A 430 22.77 4.76 28.41
CA GLU A 430 21.90 5.11 29.55
C GLU A 430 21.33 6.53 29.47
N ILE A 431 21.98 7.40 28.68
CA ILE A 431 21.52 8.78 28.43
C ILE A 431 20.70 8.84 27.14
N GLU A 432 21.17 8.19 26.07
CA GLU A 432 20.54 8.27 24.75
C GLU A 432 19.17 7.60 24.70
N ALA A 433 18.98 6.43 25.32
CA ALA A 433 17.70 5.73 25.25
C ALA A 433 16.54 6.52 25.91
N PRO A 434 16.71 7.08 27.13
CA PRO A 434 15.73 8.00 27.69
C PRO A 434 15.51 9.28 26.86
N LEU A 435 16.55 9.84 26.21
CA LEU A 435 16.39 10.99 25.31
C LEU A 435 15.54 10.62 24.08
N PHE A 436 15.76 9.44 23.50
CA PHE A 436 14.92 8.92 22.41
C PHE A 436 13.47 8.73 22.86
N ALA A 437 13.26 8.19 24.07
CA ALA A 437 11.94 8.04 24.66
C ALA A 437 11.24 9.39 24.84
N MET A 438 11.93 10.40 25.39
CA MET A 438 11.40 11.77 25.50
C MET A 438 11.00 12.34 24.16
N ARG A 439 11.85 12.21 23.14
CA ARG A 439 11.53 12.67 21.78
C ARG A 439 10.28 12.00 21.21
N SER A 440 10.08 10.71 21.49
CA SER A 440 8.95 9.94 21.01
C SER A 440 7.64 10.34 21.69
N MET A 441 7.70 10.54 23.01
CA MET A 441 6.58 10.98 23.86
C MET A 441 6.25 12.47 23.67
N GLY A 442 7.23 13.30 23.33
CA GLY A 442 7.08 14.75 23.16
C GLY A 442 6.14 15.17 22.03
N ALA A 443 5.64 14.24 21.21
CA ALA A 443 4.57 14.53 20.25
C ALA A 443 3.21 14.78 20.94
N GLU A 444 3.04 14.31 22.18
CA GLU A 444 1.78 14.39 22.95
C GLU A 444 1.81 15.51 24.00
N ILE A 445 2.76 16.44 23.93
CA ILE A 445 2.94 17.50 24.93
C ILE A 445 2.13 18.74 24.57
N ASP A 446 1.56 19.38 25.59
CA ASP A 446 0.95 20.70 25.45
C ASP A 446 2.06 21.76 25.32
N PRO A 447 2.04 22.63 24.30
CA PRO A 447 2.97 23.76 24.18
C PRO A 447 2.99 24.70 25.39
N ASP A 448 1.97 24.68 26.26
CA ASP A 448 1.89 25.47 27.49
C ASP A 448 2.43 24.73 28.74
N ASP A 449 3.09 23.56 28.58
CA ASP A 449 3.68 22.82 29.70
C ASP A 449 4.74 23.64 30.44
N ASN A 450 4.59 23.81 31.75
CA ASN A 450 5.53 24.58 32.57
C ASN A 450 6.28 23.72 33.60
N SER A 451 6.28 22.39 33.43
CA SER A 451 6.77 21.44 34.44
C SER A 451 7.88 20.53 33.92
N ALA A 452 7.61 19.79 32.85
CA ALA A 452 8.53 18.81 32.29
C ALA A 452 9.44 19.43 31.23
N VAL A 453 8.89 20.16 30.27
CA VAL A 453 9.63 20.70 29.12
C VAL A 453 10.76 21.65 29.54
N PRO A 454 10.56 22.64 30.45
CA PRO A 454 11.65 23.50 30.90
C PRO A 454 12.87 22.72 31.39
N LYS A 455 12.64 21.69 32.23
CA LYS A 455 13.71 20.84 32.79
C LYS A 455 14.45 20.07 31.71
N ILE A 456 13.74 19.59 30.68
CA ILE A 456 14.33 18.88 29.55
C ILE A 456 15.19 19.82 28.72
N ILE A 457 14.71 21.03 28.42
CA ILE A 457 15.45 22.00 27.61
C ILE A 457 16.69 22.52 28.37
N ASP A 458 16.58 22.76 29.68
CA ASP A 458 17.69 23.14 30.56
C ASP A 458 18.76 22.04 30.70
N LEU A 459 18.38 20.77 30.50
CA LEU A 459 19.30 19.64 30.57
C LEU A 459 20.25 19.58 29.37
N ILE A 460 19.80 20.02 28.18
CA ILE A 460 20.53 19.84 26.91
C ILE A 460 21.99 20.31 26.97
N PRO A 461 22.31 21.52 27.49
CA PRO A 461 23.70 21.99 27.56
C PRO A 461 24.60 21.17 28.49
N SER A 462 24.03 20.38 29.41
CA SER A 462 24.76 19.56 30.38
C SER A 462 25.06 18.13 29.88
N LEU A 463 24.52 17.75 28.72
CA LEU A 463 24.68 16.41 28.17
C LEU A 463 26.13 16.14 27.69
N PRO A 464 26.61 14.89 27.77
CA PRO A 464 27.96 14.53 27.35
C PRO A 464 28.15 14.69 25.83
N THR A 465 29.39 14.93 25.42
CA THR A 465 29.77 15.22 24.03
C THR A 465 29.90 13.96 23.15
N HIS A 466 28.98 13.00 23.30
CA HIS A 466 28.94 11.79 22.46
C HIS A 466 28.05 12.00 21.23
N PRO A 467 28.44 11.58 20.00
CA PRO A 467 27.67 11.83 18.78
C PRO A 467 26.22 11.37 18.85
N ARG A 468 25.95 10.17 19.38
CA ARG A 468 24.58 9.62 19.52
C ARG A 468 23.71 10.42 20.50
N VAL A 469 24.31 10.92 21.58
CA VAL A 469 23.61 11.77 22.56
C VAL A 469 23.33 13.14 21.97
N ARG A 470 24.30 13.73 21.26
CA ARG A 470 24.14 15.01 20.58
C ARG A 470 23.08 14.94 19.49
N TYR A 471 23.09 13.87 18.69
CA TYR A 471 22.05 13.56 17.71
C TYR A 471 20.66 13.52 18.36
N ALA A 472 20.48 12.74 19.44
CA ALA A 472 19.20 12.65 20.13
C ALA A 472 18.76 14.01 20.71
N ALA A 473 19.68 14.77 21.30
CA ALA A 473 19.41 16.10 21.87
C ALA A 473 18.99 17.12 20.80
N LEU A 474 19.64 17.15 19.63
CA LEU A 474 19.24 18.01 18.51
C LEU A 474 17.81 17.68 18.06
N LEU A 475 17.46 16.41 18.01
CA LEU A 475 16.11 15.98 17.63
C LEU A 475 15.06 16.22 18.71
N ILE A 476 15.46 16.31 19.99
CA ILE A 476 14.61 16.86 21.05
C ILE A 476 14.33 18.34 20.78
N ILE A 477 15.34 19.15 20.45
CA ILE A 477 15.10 20.58 20.11
C ILE A 477 14.09 20.70 18.96
N SER A 478 14.23 19.87 17.92
CA SER A 478 13.26 19.81 16.81
C SER A 478 11.85 19.43 17.25
N ARG A 479 11.71 18.58 18.27
CA ARG A 479 10.41 18.07 18.73
C ARG A 479 9.67 19.12 19.58
N TYR A 480 10.39 19.89 20.37
CA TYR A 480 9.83 20.86 21.31
C TYR A 480 9.88 22.31 20.77
N SER A 481 10.05 22.51 19.45
CA SER A 481 10.15 23.83 18.83
C SER A 481 8.91 24.70 19.03
N GLU A 482 7.70 24.11 19.04
CA GLU A 482 6.45 24.83 19.35
C GLU A 482 6.45 25.39 20.78
N TRP A 483 6.93 24.60 21.75
CA TRP A 483 7.08 25.04 23.14
C TRP A 483 8.15 26.15 23.26
N ILE A 484 9.27 26.01 22.54
CA ILE A 484 10.33 27.04 22.50
C ILE A 484 9.80 28.35 21.92
N ASN A 485 8.89 28.30 20.95
CA ASN A 485 8.24 29.50 20.41
C ASN A 485 7.42 30.24 21.49
N ALA A 486 6.75 29.52 22.38
CA ALA A 486 6.05 30.12 23.52
C ALA A 486 7.01 30.68 24.60
N HIS A 487 8.28 30.25 24.61
CA HIS A 487 9.30 30.65 25.59
C HIS A 487 10.59 31.18 24.92
N PRO A 488 10.57 32.40 24.34
CA PRO A 488 11.62 32.90 23.45
C PRO A 488 13.02 33.01 24.06
N ASP A 489 13.14 33.07 25.38
CA ASP A 489 14.43 33.12 26.10
C ASP A 489 15.30 31.88 25.80
N TYR A 490 14.68 30.75 25.47
CA TYR A 490 15.38 29.52 25.12
C TYR A 490 15.91 29.48 23.67
N ILE A 491 15.41 30.35 22.78
CA ILE A 491 15.79 30.31 21.35
C ILE A 491 17.31 30.47 21.19
N ARG A 492 17.91 31.46 21.84
CA ARG A 492 19.34 31.76 21.66
C ARG A 492 20.26 30.64 22.14
N PRO A 493 20.08 30.06 23.36
CA PRO A 493 20.82 28.87 23.77
C PRO A 493 20.69 27.70 22.79
N GLN A 494 19.46 27.41 22.31
CA GLN A 494 19.24 26.28 21.40
C GLN A 494 19.89 26.52 20.03
N LEU A 495 19.84 27.74 19.48
CA LEU A 495 20.59 28.09 18.27
C LEU A 495 22.10 27.91 18.43
N GLY A 496 22.63 28.18 19.63
CA GLY A 496 24.03 27.91 19.96
C GLY A 496 24.37 26.42 19.91
N TYR A 497 23.51 25.57 20.48
CA TYR A 497 23.66 24.12 20.46
C TYR A 497 23.55 23.55 19.03
N ILE A 498 22.56 24.02 18.25
CA ILE A 498 22.40 23.69 16.83
C ILE A 498 23.64 24.08 16.03
N SER A 499 24.19 25.28 16.26
CA SER A 499 25.40 25.75 15.58
C SER A 499 26.62 24.88 15.88
N ALA A 500 26.75 24.37 17.11
CA ALA A 500 27.80 23.43 17.48
C ALA A 500 27.59 22.05 16.80
N GLY A 501 26.35 21.63 16.58
CA GLY A 501 26.03 20.41 15.84
C GLY A 501 26.55 20.42 14.40
N PHE A 502 26.47 21.55 13.70
CA PHE A 502 27.05 21.70 12.34
C PHE A 502 28.58 21.67 12.30
N GLN A 503 29.25 21.75 13.45
CA GLN A 503 30.71 21.67 13.55
C GLN A 503 31.18 20.25 13.92
N ASP A 504 30.26 19.31 14.14
CA ASP A 504 30.57 17.93 14.45
C ASP A 504 31.15 17.21 13.22
N SER A 505 32.03 16.23 13.46
CA SER A 505 32.58 15.38 12.40
C SER A 505 31.61 14.31 11.92
N ASP A 506 30.60 13.97 12.74
CA ASP A 506 29.59 12.98 12.40
C ASP A 506 28.49 13.60 11.50
N ALA A 507 28.30 13.03 10.31
CA ALA A 507 27.32 13.51 9.35
C ALA A 507 25.87 13.38 9.85
N GLU A 508 25.55 12.37 10.67
CA GLU A 508 24.20 12.22 11.23
C GLU A 508 23.89 13.35 12.22
N VAL A 509 24.90 13.84 12.95
CA VAL A 509 24.77 14.99 13.85
C VAL A 509 24.54 16.28 13.06
N CYS A 510 25.27 16.48 11.96
CA CYS A 510 25.05 17.61 11.05
C CYS A 510 23.61 17.60 10.48
N ALA A 511 23.12 16.44 10.04
CA ALA A 511 21.76 16.28 9.53
C ALA A 511 20.70 16.57 10.61
N ALA A 512 20.91 16.09 11.84
CA ALA A 512 20.03 16.40 12.97
C ALA A 512 20.04 17.90 13.33
N ALA A 513 21.18 18.59 13.18
CA ALA A 513 21.27 20.04 13.36
C ALA A 513 20.53 20.81 12.27
N GLY A 514 20.60 20.37 11.01
CA GLY A 514 19.79 20.87 9.90
C GLY A 514 18.29 20.75 10.20
N GLN A 515 17.87 19.58 10.68
CA GLN A 515 16.48 19.34 11.06
C GLN A 515 16.03 20.23 12.22
N ALA A 516 16.85 20.34 13.27
CA ALA A 516 16.55 21.21 14.41
C ALA A 516 16.44 22.68 14.01
N LEU A 517 17.35 23.17 13.17
CA LEU A 517 17.28 24.52 12.64
C LEU A 517 15.98 24.72 11.85
N LYS A 518 15.59 23.77 11.00
CA LYS A 518 14.36 23.84 10.22
C LYS A 518 13.13 24.01 11.11
N TYR A 519 12.94 23.12 12.09
CA TYR A 519 11.74 23.16 12.95
C TYR A 519 11.73 24.39 13.86
N VAL A 520 12.87 24.78 14.43
CA VAL A 520 12.98 26.04 15.19
C VAL A 520 12.65 27.23 14.30
N CYS A 521 13.14 27.27 13.06
CA CYS A 521 12.78 28.32 12.11
C CYS A 521 11.32 28.28 11.68
N GLN A 522 10.70 27.11 11.54
CA GLN A 522 9.30 26.94 11.16
C GLN A 522 8.37 27.51 12.24
N ASP A 523 8.60 27.13 13.49
CA ASP A 523 7.70 27.44 14.59
C ASP A 523 8.03 28.79 15.24
N CYS A 524 9.32 29.10 15.43
CA CYS A 524 9.80 30.34 16.06
C CYS A 524 10.02 31.50 15.06
N LYS A 525 9.55 31.38 13.81
CA LYS A 525 9.82 32.32 12.70
C LYS A 525 9.68 33.81 13.06
N GLN A 526 8.69 34.17 13.88
CA GLN A 526 8.43 35.56 14.27
C GLN A 526 9.59 36.18 15.07
N HIS A 527 10.23 35.37 15.93
CA HIS A 527 11.35 35.79 16.77
C HIS A 527 12.69 35.82 16.01
N LEU A 528 12.75 35.16 14.85
CA LEU A 528 13.99 34.90 14.12
C LEU A 528 14.28 35.88 12.98
N THR A 529 13.37 36.82 12.70
CA THR A 529 13.51 37.79 11.60
C THR A 529 14.80 38.61 11.68
N ASN A 530 15.25 38.98 12.88
CA ASN A 530 16.50 39.71 13.11
C ASN A 530 17.77 38.83 12.96
N PHE A 531 17.64 37.51 12.98
CA PHE A 531 18.75 36.57 12.84
C PHE A 531 19.06 36.23 11.38
N LEU A 532 18.22 36.68 10.43
CA LEU A 532 18.35 36.40 9.01
C LEU A 532 19.73 36.74 8.41
N PRO A 533 20.38 37.89 8.74
CA PRO A 533 21.73 38.18 8.25
C PRO A 533 22.78 37.17 8.76
N THR A 534 22.58 36.64 9.96
CA THR A 534 23.47 35.60 10.53
C THR A 534 23.28 34.28 9.79
N LEU A 535 22.04 33.91 9.46
CA LEU A 535 21.73 32.72 8.68
C LEU A 535 22.28 32.82 7.24
N HIS A 536 22.23 34.00 6.62
CA HIS A 536 22.86 34.25 5.32
C HIS A 536 24.39 34.06 5.40
N SER A 537 25.05 34.65 6.39
CA SER A 537 26.49 34.47 6.61
C SER A 537 26.86 33.00 6.87
N PHE A 538 26.02 32.26 7.60
CA PHE A 538 26.20 30.83 7.81
C PHE A 538 26.17 30.05 6.49
N LEU A 539 25.21 30.31 5.61
CA LEU A 539 25.13 29.66 4.30
C LEU A 539 26.38 29.91 3.45
N THR A 540 26.90 31.14 3.44
CA THR A 540 28.09 31.49 2.67
C THR A 540 29.36 30.81 3.20
N ASN A 541 29.49 30.67 4.53
CA ASN A 541 30.72 30.19 5.16
C ASN A 541 30.72 28.69 5.43
N THR A 542 29.70 28.21 6.15
CA THR A 542 29.59 26.81 6.61
C THR A 542 28.71 26.00 5.67
N GLY A 543 27.66 26.62 5.11
CA GLY A 543 26.69 25.95 4.24
C GLY A 543 27.29 25.33 2.98
N THR A 544 28.43 25.84 2.49
CA THR A 544 29.15 25.28 1.33
C THR A 544 29.81 23.94 1.60
N LYS A 545 29.98 23.56 2.87
CA LYS A 545 30.54 22.25 3.29
C LYS A 545 29.47 21.21 3.58
N LEU A 546 28.20 21.63 3.67
CA LEU A 546 27.09 20.74 3.95
C LEU A 546 26.78 19.90 2.72
N VAL A 547 26.36 18.66 2.95
CA VAL A 547 25.75 17.85 1.89
C VAL A 547 24.43 18.50 1.43
N GLN A 548 24.03 18.23 0.20
CA GLN A 548 22.90 18.94 -0.42
C GLN A 548 21.59 18.80 0.37
N ASP A 549 21.28 17.63 0.94
CA ASP A 549 20.06 17.45 1.73
C ASP A 549 20.02 18.34 2.98
N ASP A 550 21.14 18.49 3.68
CA ASP A 550 21.26 19.34 4.87
C ASP A 550 21.23 20.81 4.47
N ARG A 551 21.95 21.18 3.41
CA ARG A 551 21.93 22.53 2.85
C ARG A 551 20.51 22.93 2.46
N ARG A 552 19.76 22.04 1.81
CA ARG A 552 18.35 22.26 1.44
C ARG A 552 17.46 22.50 2.66
N GLN A 553 17.65 21.75 3.75
CA GLN A 553 16.91 21.99 5.01
C GLN A 553 17.20 23.38 5.60
N VAL A 554 18.44 23.89 5.47
CA VAL A 554 18.79 25.26 5.91
C VAL A 554 18.09 26.31 5.04
N TYR A 555 18.03 26.13 3.72
CA TYR A 555 17.26 27.02 2.83
C TYR A 555 15.75 26.99 3.16
N GLU A 556 15.20 25.82 3.47
CA GLU A 556 13.82 25.66 3.95
C GLU A 556 13.59 26.43 5.26
N ALA A 557 14.50 26.29 6.22
CA ALA A 557 14.49 27.01 7.49
C ALA A 557 14.44 28.54 7.28
N ILE A 558 15.33 29.05 6.42
CA ILE A 558 15.39 30.48 6.08
C ILE A 558 14.09 30.94 5.43
N ALA A 559 13.50 30.13 4.56
CA ALA A 559 12.25 30.47 3.89
C ALA A 559 11.07 30.61 4.88
N TYR A 560 11.01 29.81 5.94
CA TYR A 560 10.03 29.99 7.01
C TYR A 560 10.19 31.34 7.73
N VAL A 561 11.43 31.74 8.05
CA VAL A 561 11.71 33.05 8.65
C VAL A 561 11.28 34.18 7.72
N ILE A 562 11.61 34.10 6.42
CA ILE A 562 11.20 35.09 5.41
C ILE A 562 9.67 35.17 5.33
N SER A 563 8.96 34.04 5.33
CA SER A 563 7.49 34.00 5.24
C SER A 563 6.78 34.72 6.39
N ALA A 564 7.44 34.91 7.54
CA ALA A 564 6.88 35.62 8.70
C ALA A 564 7.11 37.13 8.66
N MET A 565 7.95 37.61 7.74
CA MET A 565 8.27 39.03 7.63
C MET A 565 7.16 39.81 6.91
N PRO A 566 7.05 41.13 7.15
CA PRO A 566 6.19 41.98 6.33
C PRO A 566 6.58 41.90 4.85
N MET A 567 5.59 41.87 3.95
CA MET A 567 5.76 41.59 2.52
C MET A 567 6.92 42.35 1.85
N ASN A 568 7.09 43.65 2.13
CA ASN A 568 8.18 44.45 1.54
C ASN A 568 9.56 43.92 1.93
N SER A 569 9.80 43.72 3.22
CA SER A 569 11.07 43.23 3.77
C SER A 569 11.31 41.77 3.41
N ALA A 570 10.23 40.99 3.32
CA ALA A 570 10.28 39.60 2.91
C ALA A 570 10.65 39.46 1.43
N ALA A 571 10.08 40.30 0.56
CA ALA A 571 10.41 40.33 -0.87
C ALA A 571 11.85 40.77 -1.12
N GLU A 572 12.35 41.77 -0.37
CA GLU A 572 13.75 42.18 -0.42
C GLU A 572 14.69 41.05 0.04
N SER A 573 14.34 40.38 1.13
CA SER A 573 15.12 39.26 1.66
C SER A 573 15.15 38.09 0.68
N LEU A 574 13.99 37.65 0.18
CA LEU A 574 13.89 36.61 -0.84
C LEU A 574 14.70 36.97 -2.08
N LYS A 575 14.65 38.23 -2.52
CA LYS A 575 15.46 38.72 -3.63
C LYS A 575 16.96 38.51 -3.38
N THR A 576 17.48 38.80 -2.18
CA THR A 576 18.90 38.57 -1.86
C THR A 576 19.29 37.09 -2.05
N PHE A 577 18.58 36.16 -1.42
CA PHE A 577 18.91 34.73 -1.53
C PHE A 577 18.68 34.17 -2.95
N ALA A 578 17.60 34.60 -3.62
CA ALA A 578 17.31 34.17 -4.97
C ALA A 578 18.33 34.71 -5.98
N LEU A 579 18.81 35.94 -5.80
CA LEU A 579 19.84 36.53 -6.66
C LEU A 579 21.17 35.79 -6.56
N ASP A 580 21.57 35.32 -5.38
CA ASP A 580 22.80 34.52 -5.22
C ASP A 580 22.77 33.26 -6.10
N ILE A 581 21.60 32.60 -6.20
CA ILE A 581 21.39 31.41 -7.02
C ILE A 581 21.23 31.78 -8.50
N LEU A 582 20.40 32.78 -8.81
CA LEU A 582 20.15 33.23 -10.19
C LEU A 582 21.41 33.81 -10.84
N ALA A 583 22.31 34.43 -10.08
CA ALA A 583 23.60 34.91 -10.58
C ALA A 583 24.48 33.75 -11.04
N GLN A 584 24.48 32.62 -10.33
CA GLN A 584 25.18 31.41 -10.75
C GLN A 584 24.59 30.85 -12.05
N VAL A 585 23.26 30.73 -12.14
CA VAL A 585 22.54 30.31 -13.35
C VAL A 585 22.82 31.24 -14.53
N HIS A 586 22.85 32.56 -14.31
CA HIS A 586 23.13 33.54 -15.35
C HIS A 586 24.59 33.48 -15.84
N ALA A 587 25.55 33.34 -14.92
CA ALA A 587 26.97 33.24 -15.24
C ALA A 587 27.26 32.05 -16.17
N VAL A 588 26.63 30.89 -15.90
CA VAL A 588 26.80 29.68 -16.72
C VAL A 588 26.06 29.77 -18.05
N SER A 589 24.94 30.50 -18.09
CA SER A 589 24.19 30.75 -19.33
C SER A 589 25.00 31.51 -20.37
N SER A 590 25.93 32.36 -19.94
CA SER A 590 26.79 33.16 -20.83
C SER A 590 28.16 32.52 -21.06
N LYS A 591 28.42 31.32 -20.51
CA LYS A 591 29.72 30.64 -20.61
C LYS A 591 29.90 30.06 -22.02
N PRO A 592 31.03 30.32 -22.70
CA PRO A 592 31.28 29.83 -24.06
C PRO A 592 31.69 28.34 -24.10
N THR A 593 31.96 27.72 -22.94
CA THR A 593 32.41 26.34 -22.82
C THR A 593 31.33 25.46 -22.18
N PRO A 594 31.21 24.17 -22.58
CA PRO A 594 30.27 23.24 -21.96
C PRO A 594 30.50 23.10 -20.45
N LEU A 595 29.43 22.88 -19.70
CA LEU A 595 29.50 22.67 -18.26
C LEU A 595 30.09 21.30 -17.93
N THR A 596 30.91 21.27 -16.87
CA THR A 596 31.39 20.05 -16.26
C THR A 596 30.29 19.38 -15.42
N LYS A 597 30.43 18.09 -15.11
CA LYS A 597 29.46 17.38 -14.26
C LYS A 597 29.27 18.03 -12.89
N VAL A 598 30.36 18.49 -12.28
CA VAL A 598 30.34 19.18 -10.98
C VAL A 598 29.57 20.50 -11.07
N GLU A 599 29.75 21.26 -12.16
CA GLU A 599 28.99 22.49 -12.37
C GLU A 599 27.49 22.22 -12.57
N ILE A 600 27.14 21.16 -13.33
CA ILE A 600 25.74 20.73 -13.51
C ILE A 600 25.10 20.39 -12.16
N GLU A 601 25.82 19.65 -11.33
CA GLU A 601 25.35 19.25 -9.99
C GLU A 601 25.18 20.47 -9.07
N GLU A 602 26.15 21.39 -9.00
CA GLU A 602 26.03 22.61 -8.18
C GLU A 602 24.91 23.54 -8.63
N ILE A 603 24.73 23.74 -9.93
CA ILE A 603 23.59 24.53 -10.46
C ILE A 603 22.28 23.85 -10.10
N GLY A 604 22.20 22.53 -10.32
CA GLY A 604 21.04 21.74 -9.96
C GLY A 604 20.71 21.88 -8.47
N ASN A 605 21.72 21.80 -7.61
CA ASN A 605 21.58 21.94 -6.16
C ASN A 605 21.08 23.35 -5.79
N GLY A 606 21.58 24.38 -6.47
CA GLY A 606 21.07 25.74 -6.38
C GLY A 606 19.60 25.86 -6.76
N LEU A 607 19.18 25.23 -7.86
CA LEU A 607 17.77 25.23 -8.30
C LEU A 607 16.85 24.55 -7.28
N GLU A 608 17.25 23.42 -6.70
CA GLU A 608 16.49 22.75 -5.63
C GLU A 608 16.36 23.62 -4.38
N ASN A 609 17.43 24.32 -4.00
CA ASN A 609 17.40 25.26 -2.88
C ASN A 609 16.39 26.38 -3.14
N LEU A 610 16.40 26.96 -4.34
CA LEU A 610 15.43 27.99 -4.73
C LEU A 610 13.99 27.44 -4.77
N GLU A 611 13.79 26.24 -5.29
CA GLU A 611 12.47 25.60 -5.33
C GLU A 611 11.88 25.44 -3.92
N VAL A 612 12.67 24.91 -2.97
CA VAL A 612 12.23 24.72 -1.59
C VAL A 612 11.90 26.05 -0.92
N MET A 613 12.70 27.09 -1.14
CA MET A 613 12.40 28.41 -0.62
C MET A 613 11.06 28.93 -1.13
N LEU A 614 10.83 28.85 -2.44
CA LEU A 614 9.59 29.31 -3.06
C LEU A 614 8.39 28.46 -2.63
N HIS A 615 8.60 27.16 -2.41
CA HIS A 615 7.56 26.25 -1.93
C HIS A 615 7.08 26.58 -0.51
N VAL A 616 7.97 27.02 0.37
CA VAL A 616 7.59 27.43 1.73
C VAL A 616 6.90 28.79 1.74
N ILE A 617 7.37 29.74 0.94
CA ILE A 617 6.87 31.12 0.96
C ILE A 617 5.46 31.23 0.34
N GLN A 618 5.16 30.48 -0.73
CA GLN A 618 3.85 30.36 -1.42
C GLN A 618 3.12 31.67 -1.85
N GLY A 619 3.67 32.85 -1.54
CA GLY A 619 3.04 34.16 -1.77
C GLY A 619 2.36 34.73 -0.52
N TYR A 620 2.03 36.02 -0.54
CA TYR A 620 1.47 36.76 0.62
C TYR A 620 -0.05 37.00 0.51
N GLY A 621 -0.76 36.28 -0.37
CA GLY A 621 -2.19 36.46 -0.63
C GLY A 621 -2.55 37.70 -1.48
N GLU A 622 -1.67 38.69 -1.55
CA GLU A 622 -1.75 39.87 -2.41
C GLU A 622 -0.69 39.82 -3.53
N ASP A 623 -0.84 40.69 -4.54
CA ASP A 623 0.21 40.90 -5.54
C ASP A 623 1.49 41.41 -4.85
N LEU A 624 2.66 40.91 -5.27
CA LEU A 624 3.93 41.38 -4.74
C LEU A 624 4.07 42.91 -4.88
N PRO A 625 4.86 43.57 -4.00
CA PRO A 625 5.05 45.02 -4.05
C PRO A 625 5.46 45.48 -5.46
N PRO A 626 5.04 46.66 -5.94
CA PRO A 626 5.40 47.14 -7.28
C PRO A 626 6.91 47.12 -7.58
N ALA A 627 7.74 47.32 -6.54
CA ALA A 627 9.20 47.23 -6.61
C ALA A 627 9.73 45.80 -6.90
N CYS A 628 8.89 44.78 -6.82
CA CYS A 628 9.23 43.37 -7.04
C CYS A 628 8.46 42.75 -8.22
N GLN A 629 7.44 43.43 -8.78
CA GLN A 629 6.67 42.86 -9.89
C GLN A 629 7.51 42.64 -11.16
N HIS A 630 8.49 43.52 -11.40
CA HIS A 630 9.39 43.39 -12.56
C HIS A 630 10.37 42.22 -12.45
N THR A 631 10.62 41.70 -11.24
CA THR A 631 11.59 40.61 -11.04
C THR A 631 11.12 39.31 -11.64
N CYS A 632 9.82 39.14 -11.88
CA CYS A 632 9.28 37.98 -12.61
C CYS A 632 9.86 37.91 -14.04
N SER A 633 9.81 39.03 -14.76
CA SER A 633 10.35 39.14 -16.12
C SER A 633 11.87 39.02 -16.15
N GLU A 634 12.57 39.58 -15.16
CA GLU A 634 14.04 39.46 -15.04
C GLU A 634 14.47 38.02 -14.77
N ALA A 635 13.83 37.34 -13.82
CA ALA A 635 14.11 35.94 -13.51
C ALA A 635 13.83 35.05 -14.72
N TRP A 636 12.72 35.29 -15.44
CA TRP A 636 12.44 34.57 -16.67
C TRP A 636 13.50 34.81 -17.75
N ALA A 637 13.99 36.03 -17.94
CA ALA A 637 15.04 36.28 -18.91
C ALA A 637 16.31 35.45 -18.64
N VAL A 638 16.65 35.25 -17.36
CA VAL A 638 17.73 34.34 -16.95
C VAL A 638 17.41 32.89 -17.30
N PHE A 639 16.21 32.40 -16.95
CA PHE A 639 15.82 31.02 -17.25
C PHE A 639 15.65 30.74 -18.74
N ASP A 640 15.18 31.70 -19.53
CA ASP A 640 15.04 31.57 -20.98
C ASP A 640 16.39 31.39 -21.66
N ALA A 641 17.38 32.23 -21.28
CA ALA A 641 18.76 32.08 -21.75
C ALA A 641 19.37 30.75 -21.30
N PHE A 642 19.15 30.36 -20.04
CA PHE A 642 19.65 29.10 -19.49
C PHE A 642 19.08 27.88 -20.22
N LEU A 643 17.75 27.80 -20.37
CA LEU A 643 17.06 26.71 -21.06
C LEU A 643 17.38 26.67 -22.55
N SER A 644 17.66 27.81 -23.17
CA SER A 644 18.09 27.84 -24.58
C SER A 644 19.45 27.15 -24.77
N ASN A 645 20.35 27.22 -23.78
CA ASN A 645 21.70 26.65 -23.88
C ASN A 645 21.81 25.26 -23.26
N TYR A 646 21.05 24.99 -22.19
CA TYR A 646 21.17 23.77 -21.38
C TYR A 646 19.86 22.99 -21.23
N GLY A 647 18.77 23.39 -21.91
CA GLY A 647 17.50 22.66 -21.88
C GLY A 647 17.55 21.25 -22.51
N LEU A 648 18.65 20.91 -23.19
CA LEU A 648 18.94 19.54 -23.65
C LEU A 648 19.50 18.62 -22.55
N ASN A 649 19.84 19.16 -21.37
CA ASN A 649 20.21 18.36 -20.21
C ASN A 649 18.95 18.07 -19.38
N TYR A 650 18.61 16.79 -19.22
CA TYR A 650 17.40 16.36 -18.53
C TYR A 650 17.31 16.87 -17.09
N ASP A 651 18.36 16.68 -16.29
CA ASP A 651 18.36 17.05 -14.86
C ASP A 651 18.16 18.56 -14.65
N LEU A 652 18.83 19.38 -15.46
CA LEU A 652 18.70 20.84 -15.39
C LEU A 652 17.35 21.32 -15.89
N ALA A 653 16.81 20.71 -16.95
CA ALA A 653 15.46 21.00 -17.44
C ALA A 653 14.41 20.71 -16.36
N GLU A 654 14.46 19.51 -15.77
CA GLU A 654 13.55 19.07 -14.69
C GLU A 654 13.58 20.01 -13.48
N ARG A 655 14.77 20.29 -12.94
CA ARG A 655 14.90 21.19 -11.78
C ARG A 655 14.46 22.61 -12.09
N THR A 656 14.70 23.09 -13.32
CA THR A 656 14.26 24.42 -13.75
C THR A 656 12.73 24.51 -13.83
N THR A 657 12.06 23.52 -14.43
CA THR A 657 10.59 23.53 -14.54
C THR A 657 9.90 23.45 -13.18
N ARG A 658 10.50 22.73 -12.22
CA ARG A 658 10.04 22.72 -10.81
C ARG A 658 10.14 24.10 -10.16
N VAL A 659 11.25 24.83 -10.35
CA VAL A 659 11.38 26.23 -9.90
C VAL A 659 10.34 27.12 -10.56
N LEU A 660 10.14 26.99 -11.89
CA LEU A 660 9.14 27.76 -12.62
C LEU A 660 7.73 27.54 -12.05
N ARG A 661 7.36 26.30 -11.69
CA ARG A 661 6.07 26.00 -11.05
C ARG A 661 5.88 26.84 -9.79
N ARG A 662 6.88 26.85 -8.90
CA ARG A 662 6.83 27.63 -7.65
C ARG A 662 6.87 29.13 -7.89
N GLY A 663 7.60 29.58 -8.91
CA GLY A 663 7.58 30.98 -9.36
C GLY A 663 6.19 31.41 -9.82
N ILE A 664 5.49 30.60 -10.61
CA ILE A 664 4.12 30.89 -11.05
C ILE A 664 3.17 31.00 -9.85
N ASP A 665 3.32 30.14 -8.83
CA ASP A 665 2.56 30.23 -7.58
C ASP A 665 2.83 31.56 -6.86
N LEU A 666 4.11 31.93 -6.68
CA LEU A 666 4.53 33.17 -6.01
C LEU A 666 4.00 34.43 -6.71
N PHE A 667 4.17 34.51 -8.03
CA PHE A 667 3.86 35.71 -8.81
C PHE A 667 2.37 35.80 -9.18
N SER A 668 1.65 34.68 -9.21
CA SER A 668 0.20 34.63 -9.51
C SER A 668 -0.16 35.48 -10.75
N LYS A 669 -0.97 36.53 -10.63
CA LYS A 669 -1.38 37.39 -11.77
C LYS A 669 -0.21 38.11 -12.43
N THR A 670 0.83 38.46 -11.68
CA THR A 670 2.01 39.18 -12.20
C THR A 670 2.87 38.33 -13.14
N ALA A 671 2.69 37.00 -13.15
CA ALA A 671 3.36 36.11 -14.10
C ALA A 671 2.68 36.07 -15.48
N LEU A 672 1.43 36.56 -15.60
CA LEU A 672 0.65 36.50 -16.84
C LEU A 672 1.36 37.15 -18.06
N PRO A 673 2.05 38.30 -17.95
CA PRO A 673 2.79 38.88 -19.07
C PRO A 673 3.92 37.99 -19.60
N VAL A 674 4.49 37.14 -18.74
CA VAL A 674 5.62 36.27 -19.06
C VAL A 674 5.15 34.90 -19.56
N ALA A 675 3.99 34.43 -19.11
CA ALA A 675 3.44 33.12 -19.44
C ALA A 675 3.47 32.74 -20.95
N PRO A 676 3.14 33.63 -21.92
CA PRO A 676 3.25 33.29 -23.34
C PRO A 676 4.66 32.88 -23.77
N SER A 677 5.68 33.60 -23.27
CA SER A 677 7.08 33.32 -23.60
C SER A 677 7.59 32.03 -22.93
N VAL A 678 7.09 31.72 -21.72
CA VAL A 678 7.38 30.43 -21.07
C VAL A 678 6.84 29.28 -21.91
N ILE A 679 5.56 29.33 -22.29
CA ILE A 679 4.94 28.28 -23.12
C ILE A 679 5.65 28.15 -24.47
N ALA A 680 6.01 29.26 -25.11
CA ALA A 680 6.77 29.22 -26.36
C ALA A 680 8.12 28.50 -26.20
N ARG A 681 8.86 28.76 -25.11
CA ARG A 681 10.12 28.05 -24.80
C ARG A 681 9.88 26.56 -24.55
N MET A 682 8.87 26.21 -23.74
CA MET A 682 8.53 24.80 -23.47
C MET A 682 8.16 24.05 -24.75
N SER A 683 7.42 24.70 -25.66
CA SER A 683 7.01 24.15 -26.94
C SER A 683 8.22 23.76 -27.80
N VAL A 684 9.16 24.68 -27.98
CA VAL A 684 10.40 24.44 -28.74
C VAL A 684 11.29 23.40 -28.05
N ALA A 685 11.43 23.49 -26.72
CA ALA A 685 12.30 22.59 -25.97
C ALA A 685 11.75 21.14 -25.97
N PHE A 686 10.43 20.96 -25.84
CA PHE A 686 9.79 19.65 -25.95
C PHE A 686 9.92 19.07 -27.35
N GLU A 687 9.69 19.87 -28.39
CA GLU A 687 9.86 19.43 -29.78
C GLU A 687 11.29 18.91 -30.04
N ALA A 688 12.30 19.59 -29.50
CA ALA A 688 13.69 19.17 -29.60
C ALA A 688 13.99 17.89 -28.80
N THR A 689 13.57 17.82 -27.53
CA THR A 689 14.04 16.81 -26.57
C THR A 689 13.09 15.64 -26.35
N GLY A 690 11.78 15.91 -26.33
CA GLY A 690 10.76 15.00 -25.82
C GLY A 690 10.71 14.90 -24.30
N TYR A 691 11.31 15.80 -23.53
CA TYR A 691 11.29 15.71 -22.06
C TYR A 691 9.92 16.02 -21.46
N PRO A 692 9.36 15.13 -20.62
CA PRO A 692 7.99 15.24 -20.09
C PRO A 692 7.77 16.52 -19.26
N SER A 693 8.80 16.97 -18.55
CA SER A 693 8.78 18.14 -17.67
C SER A 693 8.33 19.45 -18.34
N PHE A 694 8.59 19.59 -19.64
CA PHE A 694 8.15 20.73 -20.44
C PHE A 694 6.63 20.69 -20.72
N LEU A 695 6.05 19.50 -20.91
CA LEU A 695 4.61 19.33 -21.00
C LEU A 695 3.94 19.54 -19.65
N TRP A 696 4.53 19.00 -18.60
CA TRP A 696 4.04 19.15 -17.24
C TRP A 696 3.88 20.61 -16.84
N ILE A 697 4.94 21.42 -16.99
CA ILE A 697 4.91 22.84 -16.62
C ILE A 697 3.97 23.64 -17.53
N ALA A 698 3.92 23.32 -18.83
CA ALA A 698 2.95 23.92 -19.74
C ALA A 698 1.51 23.62 -19.29
N GLY A 699 1.22 22.37 -18.91
CA GLY A 699 -0.04 21.95 -18.32
C GLY A 699 -0.39 22.75 -17.05
N LYS A 700 0.58 23.01 -16.16
CA LYS A 700 0.35 23.86 -14.96
C LYS A 700 0.02 25.32 -15.34
N ILE A 701 0.69 25.89 -16.34
CA ILE A 701 0.40 27.25 -16.81
C ILE A 701 -0.99 27.31 -17.45
N ILE A 702 -1.36 26.33 -18.28
CA ILE A 702 -2.70 26.22 -18.88
C ILE A 702 -3.76 26.07 -17.78
N GLY A 703 -3.51 25.22 -16.78
CA GLY A 703 -4.38 25.02 -15.62
C GLY A 703 -4.69 26.30 -14.86
N ARG A 704 -3.74 27.24 -14.82
CA ARG A 704 -3.89 28.52 -14.10
C ARG A 704 -4.43 29.66 -14.97
N TYR A 705 -3.97 29.79 -16.22
CA TYR A 705 -4.27 30.96 -17.07
C TYR A 705 -5.05 30.64 -18.34
N GLY A 706 -5.45 29.38 -18.58
CA GLY A 706 -6.13 28.96 -19.83
C GLY A 706 -7.43 29.71 -20.13
N ASN A 707 -8.14 30.19 -19.10
CA ASN A 707 -9.37 30.98 -19.23
C ASN A 707 -9.11 32.48 -19.55
N ASP A 708 -7.85 32.93 -19.50
CA ASP A 708 -7.52 34.33 -19.76
C ASP A 708 -7.74 34.72 -21.23
N SER A 709 -8.04 36.00 -21.48
CA SER A 709 -8.34 36.51 -22.82
C SER A 709 -7.10 36.98 -23.60
N ASN A 710 -5.90 36.91 -23.03
CA ASN A 710 -4.65 37.34 -23.66
C ASN A 710 -4.40 36.61 -25.00
N PRO A 711 -4.38 37.33 -26.14
CA PRO A 711 -4.19 36.72 -27.45
C PRO A 711 -2.84 36.03 -27.65
N ALA A 712 -1.75 36.60 -27.11
CA ALA A 712 -0.43 36.02 -27.21
C ALA A 712 -0.34 34.68 -26.45
N LEU A 713 -0.97 34.61 -25.27
CA LEU A 713 -1.06 33.38 -24.49
C LEU A 713 -1.85 32.31 -25.24
N LYS A 714 -3.02 32.64 -25.78
CA LYS A 714 -3.83 31.69 -26.58
C LYS A 714 -3.08 31.17 -27.80
N SER A 715 -2.32 32.03 -28.48
CA SER A 715 -1.47 31.64 -29.60
C SER A 715 -0.37 30.67 -29.16
N ALA A 716 0.34 30.95 -28.07
CA ALA A 716 1.38 30.08 -27.55
C ALA A 716 0.83 28.73 -27.09
N ILE A 717 -0.33 28.71 -26.41
CA ILE A 717 -1.03 27.49 -25.98
C ILE A 717 -1.45 26.63 -27.18
N LYS A 718 -1.95 27.27 -28.25
CA LYS A 718 -2.27 26.55 -29.49
C LYS A 718 -1.01 25.94 -30.12
N GLU A 719 0.07 26.70 -30.19
CA GLU A 719 1.33 26.24 -30.78
C GLU A 719 1.93 25.05 -30.01
N ILE A 720 1.94 25.08 -28.68
CA ILE A 720 2.41 23.95 -27.88
C ILE A 720 1.53 22.72 -28.05
N PHE A 721 0.19 22.87 -28.13
CA PHE A 721 -0.70 21.75 -28.41
C PHE A 721 -0.33 21.06 -29.73
N GLU A 722 -0.18 21.84 -30.80
CA GLU A 722 0.10 21.30 -32.14
C GLU A 722 1.49 20.66 -32.21
N ARG A 723 2.53 21.33 -31.71
CA ARG A 723 3.91 20.81 -31.73
C ARG A 723 4.10 19.60 -30.82
N SER A 724 3.58 19.64 -29.61
CA SER A 724 3.67 18.51 -28.68
C SER A 724 2.95 17.29 -29.24
N THR A 725 1.75 17.46 -29.81
CA THR A 725 1.02 16.37 -30.48
C THR A 725 1.86 15.76 -31.60
N SER A 726 2.44 16.57 -32.48
CA SER A 726 3.31 16.07 -33.56
C SER A 726 4.54 15.34 -33.03
N LYS A 727 5.17 15.85 -31.97
CA LYS A 727 6.33 15.20 -31.33
C LYS A 727 5.95 13.86 -30.70
N VAL A 728 4.84 13.78 -29.95
CA VAL A 728 4.36 12.53 -29.34
C VAL A 728 4.05 11.49 -30.43
N VAL A 729 3.39 11.89 -31.53
CA VAL A 729 3.18 11.02 -32.70
C VAL A 729 4.51 10.50 -33.25
N SER A 730 5.51 11.38 -33.43
CA SER A 730 6.82 10.97 -33.92
C SER A 730 7.53 9.98 -32.99
N LEU A 731 7.38 10.14 -31.68
CA LEU A 731 7.94 9.24 -30.68
C LEU A 731 7.23 7.88 -30.70
N LEU A 732 5.90 7.86 -30.78
CA LEU A 732 5.11 6.63 -30.89
C LEU A 732 5.32 5.86 -32.20
N HIS A 733 5.89 6.49 -33.22
CA HIS A 733 6.32 5.81 -34.45
C HIS A 733 7.64 5.02 -34.29
N ILE A 734 8.48 5.40 -33.33
CA ILE A 734 9.82 4.80 -33.13
C ILE A 734 9.95 4.03 -31.81
N LYS A 735 9.06 4.31 -30.84
CA LYS A 735 9.02 3.69 -29.52
C LYS A 735 7.62 3.14 -29.25
N THR A 736 7.57 2.08 -28.45
CA THR A 736 6.32 1.54 -27.92
C THR A 736 5.80 2.43 -26.79
N PRO A 737 4.47 2.45 -26.51
CA PRO A 737 3.89 3.25 -25.42
C PRO A 737 4.53 2.99 -24.05
N GLY A 738 4.91 1.73 -23.78
CA GLY A 738 5.57 1.34 -22.52
C GLY A 738 7.01 1.85 -22.37
N GLU A 739 7.65 2.35 -23.42
CA GLU A 739 9.01 2.94 -23.37
C GLU A 739 9.00 4.45 -23.11
N ILE A 740 7.82 5.08 -23.11
CA ILE A 740 7.63 6.53 -22.87
C ILE A 740 6.44 6.83 -21.94
N PRO A 741 6.28 6.11 -20.81
CA PRO A 741 5.11 6.27 -19.94
C PRO A 741 5.01 7.67 -19.33
N ASP A 742 6.13 8.24 -18.92
CA ASP A 742 6.27 9.60 -18.38
C ASP A 742 5.81 10.69 -19.36
N ILE A 743 6.23 10.58 -20.63
CA ILE A 743 5.81 11.50 -21.70
C ILE A 743 4.31 11.39 -21.95
N LEU A 744 3.78 10.17 -22.00
CA LEU A 744 2.35 9.94 -22.20
C LEU A 744 1.52 10.49 -21.03
N GLU A 745 1.97 10.27 -19.80
CA GLU A 745 1.31 10.78 -18.60
C GLU A 745 1.18 12.30 -18.66
N ASP A 746 2.31 13.03 -18.76
CA ASP A 746 2.29 14.50 -18.74
C ASP A 746 1.58 15.09 -19.96
N TYR A 747 1.67 14.42 -21.12
CA TYR A 747 0.89 14.81 -22.30
C TYR A 747 -0.61 14.68 -22.07
N ILE A 748 -1.09 13.54 -21.55
CA ILE A 748 -2.52 13.31 -21.30
C ILE A 748 -3.01 14.24 -20.19
N GLN A 749 -2.22 14.46 -19.13
CA GLN A 749 -2.53 15.44 -18.08
C GLN A 749 -2.67 16.85 -18.64
N MET A 750 -1.82 17.24 -19.60
CA MET A 750 -1.98 18.50 -20.32
C MET A 750 -3.26 18.51 -21.17
N LEU A 751 -3.59 17.43 -21.89
CA LEU A 751 -4.84 17.30 -22.65
C LEU A 751 -6.10 17.42 -21.76
N LEU A 752 -6.04 16.93 -20.52
CA LEU A 752 -7.12 17.12 -19.54
C LEU A 752 -7.33 18.61 -19.23
N GLN A 753 -6.27 19.40 -19.11
CA GLN A 753 -6.41 20.86 -18.94
C GLN A 753 -7.05 21.50 -20.18
N PHE A 754 -6.71 21.03 -21.39
CA PHE A 754 -7.30 21.52 -22.64
C PHE A 754 -8.81 21.25 -22.71
N VAL A 755 -9.27 20.03 -22.42
CA VAL A 755 -10.71 19.71 -22.52
C VAL A 755 -11.53 20.49 -21.49
N THR A 756 -10.98 20.74 -20.30
CA THR A 756 -11.69 21.45 -19.22
C THR A 756 -11.67 22.97 -19.39
N LEU A 757 -10.54 23.57 -19.75
CA LEU A 757 -10.36 25.04 -19.73
C LEU A 757 -10.34 25.67 -21.12
N MET A 758 -9.91 24.93 -22.14
CA MET A 758 -9.73 25.46 -23.50
C MET A 758 -10.32 24.54 -24.59
N PRO A 759 -11.59 24.12 -24.46
CA PRO A 759 -12.22 23.19 -25.41
C PRO A 759 -12.25 23.75 -26.84
N GLU A 760 -12.35 25.08 -27.00
CA GLU A 760 -12.28 25.71 -28.32
C GLU A 760 -10.95 25.43 -29.03
N THR A 761 -9.83 25.63 -28.35
CA THR A 761 -8.48 25.38 -28.88
C THR A 761 -8.29 23.90 -29.21
N LEU A 762 -8.77 23.03 -28.32
CA LEU A 762 -8.70 21.58 -28.51
C LEU A 762 -9.50 21.14 -29.74
N PHE A 763 -10.82 21.39 -29.77
CA PHE A 763 -11.71 20.81 -30.78
C PHE A 763 -11.62 21.46 -32.16
N THR A 764 -11.11 22.68 -32.27
CA THR A 764 -10.96 23.36 -33.58
C THR A 764 -9.58 23.18 -34.21
N SER A 765 -8.60 22.64 -33.48
CA SER A 765 -7.26 22.40 -34.02
C SER A 765 -7.21 21.15 -34.88
N THR A 766 -6.41 21.21 -35.95
CA THR A 766 -6.15 20.08 -36.85
C THR A 766 -5.36 18.95 -36.18
N ALA A 767 -4.73 19.22 -35.03
CA ALA A 767 -4.01 18.21 -34.25
C ALA A 767 -4.95 17.32 -33.40
N PHE A 768 -6.21 17.72 -33.18
CA PHE A 768 -7.14 16.96 -32.33
C PHE A 768 -7.29 15.48 -32.68
N PRO A 769 -7.47 15.07 -33.95
CA PRO A 769 -7.56 13.64 -34.28
C PRO A 769 -6.29 12.86 -33.93
N LEU A 770 -5.12 13.49 -34.05
CA LEU A 770 -3.85 12.88 -33.65
C LEU A 770 -3.74 12.78 -32.14
N ALA A 771 -4.12 13.84 -31.41
CA ALA A 771 -4.16 13.84 -29.95
C ALA A 771 -5.10 12.76 -29.40
N PHE A 772 -6.27 12.58 -30.03
CA PHE A 772 -7.21 11.51 -29.71
C PHE A 772 -6.55 10.13 -29.83
N ARG A 773 -5.84 9.87 -30.93
CA ARG A 773 -5.12 8.61 -31.13
C ARG A 773 -3.96 8.43 -30.14
N CYS A 774 -3.19 9.47 -29.85
CA CYS A 774 -2.13 9.41 -28.83
C CYS A 774 -2.70 9.06 -27.44
N ALA A 775 -3.81 9.68 -27.04
CA ALA A 775 -4.46 9.36 -25.76
C ALA A 775 -4.97 7.91 -25.70
N MET A 776 -5.36 7.32 -26.85
CA MET A 776 -5.74 5.90 -26.91
C MET A 776 -4.56 4.98 -26.60
N THR A 777 -3.33 5.36 -26.97
CA THR A 777 -2.15 4.57 -26.62
C THR A 777 -1.88 4.55 -25.11
N GLY A 778 -2.33 5.57 -24.37
CA GLY A 778 -2.29 5.55 -22.90
C GLY A 778 -3.15 4.43 -22.29
N LEU A 779 -4.24 4.02 -22.97
CA LEU A 779 -5.08 2.88 -22.54
C LEU A 779 -4.39 1.53 -22.73
N THR A 780 -3.23 1.46 -23.38
CA THR A 780 -2.49 0.21 -23.60
C THR A 780 -1.23 0.10 -22.74
N VAL A 781 -0.92 1.13 -21.94
CA VAL A 781 0.22 1.13 -21.02
C VAL A 781 -0.18 0.45 -19.71
N VAL A 782 0.68 -0.42 -19.18
CA VAL A 782 0.48 -1.06 -17.87
C VAL A 782 0.87 -0.08 -16.75
N HIS A 783 0.10 1.01 -16.62
CA HIS A 783 0.29 2.04 -15.60
C HIS A 783 -1.06 2.65 -15.19
N SER A 784 -1.46 2.46 -13.94
CA SER A 784 -2.79 2.84 -13.44
C SER A 784 -3.12 4.31 -13.66
N ASP A 785 -2.19 5.22 -13.34
CA ASP A 785 -2.44 6.68 -13.44
C ASP A 785 -2.64 7.15 -14.89
N ILE A 786 -1.90 6.55 -15.84
CA ILE A 786 -2.02 6.86 -17.28
C ILE A 786 -3.36 6.34 -17.80
N ILE A 787 -3.74 5.11 -17.41
CA ILE A 787 -5.04 4.53 -17.79
C ILE A 787 -6.17 5.41 -17.27
N PHE A 788 -6.15 5.80 -16.00
CA PHE A 788 -7.18 6.68 -15.43
C PHE A 788 -7.21 8.05 -16.13
N ALA A 789 -6.07 8.68 -16.36
CA ALA A 789 -6.00 9.97 -17.06
C ALA A 789 -6.54 9.86 -18.51
N SER A 790 -6.20 8.80 -19.24
CA SER A 790 -6.74 8.54 -20.57
C SER A 790 -8.25 8.30 -20.54
N LEU A 791 -8.74 7.45 -19.63
CA LEU A 791 -10.18 7.17 -19.48
C LEU A 791 -10.96 8.44 -19.12
N ASP A 792 -10.42 9.27 -18.23
CA ASP A 792 -11.03 10.54 -17.84
C ASP A 792 -11.02 11.53 -19.01
N PHE A 793 -9.95 11.60 -19.80
CA PHE A 793 -9.92 12.44 -21.00
C PHE A 793 -11.02 12.06 -21.99
N PHE A 794 -11.18 10.76 -22.28
CA PHE A 794 -12.24 10.28 -23.16
C PHE A 794 -13.63 10.48 -22.56
N ARG A 795 -13.80 10.23 -21.27
CA ARG A 795 -15.06 10.52 -20.58
C ARG A 795 -15.40 12.00 -20.71
N SER A 796 -14.47 12.91 -20.40
CA SER A 796 -14.67 14.36 -20.50
C SER A 796 -15.04 14.82 -21.90
N ILE A 797 -14.44 14.23 -22.96
CA ILE A 797 -14.84 14.53 -24.35
C ILE A 797 -16.25 14.03 -24.65
N LEU A 798 -16.55 12.78 -24.31
CA LEU A 798 -17.79 12.11 -24.70
C LEU A 798 -19.01 12.58 -23.89
N THR A 799 -18.79 13.10 -22.68
CA THR A 799 -19.84 13.67 -21.82
C THR A 799 -19.83 15.20 -21.79
N HIS A 800 -19.07 15.87 -22.67
CA HIS A 800 -19.06 17.33 -22.77
C HIS A 800 -20.43 17.84 -23.26
N ASP A 801 -20.89 18.99 -22.77
CA ASP A 801 -22.20 19.60 -23.13
C ASP A 801 -22.41 19.82 -24.63
N CYS A 802 -21.32 19.91 -25.41
CA CYS A 802 -21.39 20.01 -26.87
C CYS A 802 -21.95 18.76 -27.54
N MET A 803 -21.96 17.63 -26.84
CA MET A 803 -22.44 16.34 -27.32
C MET A 803 -23.95 16.16 -27.12
N GLU A 804 -24.60 17.03 -26.35
CA GLU A 804 -26.05 17.06 -26.18
C GLU A 804 -26.81 17.57 -27.42
N PRO A 805 -28.11 17.26 -27.57
CA PRO A 805 -28.90 17.74 -28.70
C PRO A 805 -28.95 19.28 -28.75
N VAL A 806 -28.75 19.84 -29.94
CA VAL A 806 -28.79 21.29 -30.16
C VAL A 806 -30.19 21.83 -29.84
N THR A 807 -30.28 22.69 -28.83
CA THR A 807 -31.49 23.45 -28.47
C THR A 807 -31.29 24.92 -28.83
N ALA A 808 -32.35 25.74 -28.73
CA ALA A 808 -32.26 27.18 -28.99
C ALA A 808 -31.29 27.93 -28.06
N ALA A 809 -30.89 27.33 -26.94
CA ALA A 809 -29.94 27.87 -25.98
C ALA A 809 -28.48 27.41 -26.21
N THR A 810 -28.23 26.52 -27.17
CA THR A 810 -26.90 25.93 -27.38
C THR A 810 -25.95 26.93 -28.09
N PRO A 811 -24.72 27.13 -27.59
CA PRO A 811 -23.73 28.00 -28.23
C PRO A 811 -23.42 27.56 -29.67
N SER A 812 -23.33 28.51 -30.60
CA SER A 812 -23.06 28.22 -32.02
C SER A 812 -21.75 27.46 -32.27
N LYS A 813 -20.76 27.64 -31.38
CA LYS A 813 -19.47 26.94 -31.42
C LYS A 813 -19.57 25.44 -31.13
N PHE A 814 -20.59 24.99 -30.38
CA PHE A 814 -20.75 23.59 -30.00
C PHE A 814 -21.07 22.69 -31.20
N ALA A 815 -21.72 23.24 -32.24
CA ALA A 815 -21.94 22.51 -33.49
C ALA A 815 -20.60 22.11 -34.15
N VAL A 816 -19.63 23.03 -34.17
CA VAL A 816 -18.29 22.77 -34.73
C VAL A 816 -17.54 21.75 -33.86
N TRP A 817 -17.57 21.91 -32.55
CA TRP A 817 -16.87 21.00 -31.64
C TRP A 817 -17.42 19.58 -31.69
N SER A 818 -18.75 19.44 -31.67
CA SER A 818 -19.41 18.15 -31.79
C SER A 818 -19.12 17.50 -33.14
N SER A 819 -19.03 18.26 -34.24
CA SER A 819 -18.59 17.70 -35.53
C SER A 819 -17.16 17.16 -35.46
N SER A 820 -16.21 17.88 -34.85
CA SER A 820 -14.83 17.40 -34.71
C SER A 820 -14.73 16.11 -33.89
N VAL A 821 -15.48 16.01 -32.78
CA VAL A 821 -15.52 14.77 -31.96
C VAL A 821 -16.17 13.63 -32.73
N ARG A 822 -17.28 13.88 -33.44
CA ARG A 822 -17.95 12.87 -34.27
C ARG A 822 -17.07 12.38 -35.42
N ASP A 823 -16.28 13.26 -36.03
CA ASP A 823 -15.36 12.90 -37.11
C ASP A 823 -14.20 12.05 -36.59
N ALA A 824 -13.63 12.39 -35.43
CA ALA A 824 -12.61 11.58 -34.77
C ALA A 824 -13.15 10.20 -34.41
N MET A 825 -14.32 10.13 -33.76
CA MET A 825 -15.00 8.87 -33.41
C MET A 825 -15.38 8.03 -34.63
N SER A 826 -15.75 8.66 -35.74
CA SER A 826 -16.08 7.93 -36.97
C SER A 826 -14.86 7.23 -37.58
N LYS A 827 -13.65 7.77 -37.37
CA LYS A 827 -12.39 7.20 -37.86
C LYS A 827 -11.78 6.18 -36.90
N GLU A 828 -11.74 6.51 -35.60
CA GLU A 828 -11.01 5.74 -34.59
C GLU A 828 -11.93 4.86 -33.71
N GLY A 829 -13.26 5.00 -33.82
CA GLY A 829 -14.22 4.40 -32.89
C GLY A 829 -14.12 2.87 -32.77
N PHE A 830 -13.83 2.17 -33.86
CA PHE A 830 -13.59 0.73 -33.84
C PHE A 830 -12.38 0.37 -32.95
N GLN A 831 -11.24 1.03 -33.16
CA GLN A 831 -10.02 0.79 -32.39
C GLN A 831 -10.19 1.24 -30.93
N PHE A 832 -10.92 2.33 -30.69
CA PHE A 832 -11.21 2.85 -29.35
C PHE A 832 -12.01 1.86 -28.51
N VAL A 833 -13.11 1.32 -29.05
CA VAL A 833 -13.90 0.27 -28.38
C VAL A 833 -13.04 -0.97 -28.13
N GLY A 834 -12.19 -1.34 -29.10
CA GLY A 834 -11.19 -2.41 -28.94
C GLY A 834 -10.25 -2.18 -27.76
N CYS A 835 -9.64 -0.99 -27.66
CA CYS A 835 -8.71 -0.65 -26.58
C CYS A 835 -9.40 -0.70 -25.21
N ILE A 836 -10.60 -0.14 -25.09
CA ILE A 836 -11.34 -0.15 -23.82
C ILE A 836 -11.69 -1.57 -23.40
N LEU A 837 -12.26 -2.38 -24.29
CA LEU A 837 -12.66 -3.73 -23.94
C LEU A 837 -11.45 -4.62 -23.67
N ASN A 838 -10.38 -4.53 -24.47
CA ASN A 838 -9.14 -5.26 -24.25
C ASN A 838 -8.47 -4.87 -22.93
N GLY A 839 -8.48 -3.57 -22.59
CA GLY A 839 -8.00 -3.08 -21.31
C GLY A 839 -8.84 -3.57 -20.13
N LEU A 840 -10.17 -3.49 -20.24
CA LEU A 840 -11.12 -3.96 -19.22
C LEU A 840 -10.96 -5.45 -18.91
N VAL A 841 -10.76 -6.28 -19.94
CA VAL A 841 -10.53 -7.73 -19.77
C VAL A 841 -9.06 -8.09 -19.54
N GLY A 842 -8.20 -7.07 -19.45
CA GLY A 842 -6.75 -7.16 -19.36
C GLY A 842 -6.25 -6.32 -18.20
N GLU A 843 -5.36 -5.38 -18.46
CA GLU A 843 -4.54 -4.74 -17.43
C GLU A 843 -5.16 -3.48 -16.78
N PHE A 844 -6.46 -3.20 -16.98
CA PHE A 844 -7.09 -2.07 -16.29
C PHE A 844 -7.17 -2.29 -14.77
N PRO A 845 -6.98 -1.23 -13.96
CA PRO A 845 -7.24 -1.28 -12.53
C PRO A 845 -8.70 -1.64 -12.21
N GLU A 846 -8.94 -2.23 -11.05
CA GLU A 846 -10.28 -2.74 -10.68
C GLU A 846 -11.36 -1.64 -10.64
N ASP A 847 -10.98 -0.42 -10.26
CA ASP A 847 -11.88 0.72 -10.15
C ASP A 847 -12.20 1.38 -11.50
N ALA A 848 -11.48 1.03 -12.58
CA ALA A 848 -11.68 1.60 -13.91
C ALA A 848 -13.05 1.25 -14.52
N ALA A 849 -13.69 0.17 -14.06
CA ALA A 849 -14.99 -0.29 -14.56
C ALA A 849 -16.07 0.80 -14.48
N ALA A 850 -16.05 1.66 -13.46
CA ALA A 850 -17.00 2.76 -13.31
C ALA A 850 -16.88 3.80 -14.44
N THR A 851 -15.65 4.19 -14.79
CA THR A 851 -15.38 5.13 -15.88
C THR A 851 -15.70 4.49 -17.24
N VAL A 852 -15.38 3.21 -17.43
CA VAL A 852 -15.74 2.45 -18.64
C VAL A 852 -17.26 2.39 -18.84
N VAL A 853 -18.03 2.19 -17.77
CA VAL A 853 -19.51 2.27 -17.82
C VAL A 853 -19.98 3.64 -18.30
N SER A 854 -19.38 4.74 -17.80
CA SER A 854 -19.73 6.09 -18.24
C SER A 854 -19.46 6.29 -19.73
N ILE A 855 -18.31 5.81 -20.23
CA ILE A 855 -17.95 5.88 -21.64
C ILE A 855 -18.95 5.06 -22.48
N PHE A 856 -19.25 3.83 -22.09
CA PHE A 856 -20.19 2.97 -22.83
C PHE A 856 -21.63 3.52 -22.86
N ARG A 857 -22.06 4.21 -21.79
CA ARG A 857 -23.35 4.94 -21.80
C ARG A 857 -23.37 6.03 -22.87
N ALA A 858 -22.30 6.83 -22.96
CA ALA A 858 -22.18 7.84 -24.02
C ALA A 858 -22.16 7.19 -25.41
N LEU A 859 -21.41 6.09 -25.59
CA LEU A 859 -21.34 5.36 -26.87
C LEU A 859 -22.70 4.82 -27.32
N VAL A 860 -23.45 4.17 -26.43
CA VAL A 860 -24.79 3.63 -26.72
C VAL A 860 -25.78 4.75 -27.06
N HIS A 861 -25.67 5.89 -26.39
CA HIS A 861 -26.55 7.03 -26.65
C HIS A 861 -26.24 7.71 -28.00
N MET A 862 -24.97 7.87 -28.33
CA MET A 862 -24.53 8.74 -29.43
C MET A 862 -24.19 8.01 -30.73
N TRP A 863 -23.72 6.77 -30.66
CA TRP A 863 -23.32 5.95 -31.81
C TRP A 863 -23.93 4.54 -31.77
N PRO A 864 -25.25 4.37 -31.57
CA PRO A 864 -25.85 3.05 -31.43
C PRO A 864 -25.62 2.14 -32.66
N ASN A 865 -25.80 2.68 -33.87
CA ASN A 865 -25.65 1.90 -35.11
C ASN A 865 -24.19 1.49 -35.36
N GLN A 866 -23.26 2.42 -35.13
CA GLN A 866 -21.83 2.15 -35.29
C GLN A 866 -21.33 1.18 -34.23
N LEU A 867 -21.79 1.30 -32.98
CA LEU A 867 -21.43 0.36 -31.91
C LEU A 867 -21.90 -1.06 -32.23
N LEU A 868 -23.11 -1.24 -32.77
CA LEU A 868 -23.59 -2.54 -33.27
C LEU A 868 -22.73 -3.10 -34.41
N THR A 869 -22.03 -2.24 -35.15
CA THR A 869 -21.13 -2.64 -36.24
C THR A 869 -19.72 -2.96 -35.72
N TRP A 870 -19.22 -2.19 -34.76
CA TRP A 870 -17.87 -2.35 -34.21
C TRP A 870 -17.76 -3.51 -33.23
N LEU A 871 -18.79 -3.73 -32.41
CA LEU A 871 -18.73 -4.64 -31.28
C LEU A 871 -18.48 -6.11 -31.67
N PRO A 872 -19.15 -6.69 -32.69
CA PRO A 872 -18.89 -8.08 -33.08
C PRO A 872 -17.42 -8.36 -33.44
N PRO A 873 -16.78 -7.64 -34.38
CA PRO A 873 -15.37 -7.88 -34.71
C PRO A 873 -14.41 -7.57 -33.56
N VAL A 874 -14.72 -6.62 -32.67
CA VAL A 874 -13.90 -6.38 -31.46
C VAL A 874 -13.94 -7.57 -30.51
N LEU A 875 -15.13 -8.13 -30.24
CA LEU A 875 -15.27 -9.28 -29.34
C LEU A 875 -14.60 -10.54 -29.89
N GLU A 876 -14.59 -10.72 -31.21
CA GLU A 876 -13.84 -11.78 -31.88
C GLU A 876 -12.33 -11.66 -31.65
N GLN A 877 -11.78 -10.45 -31.61
CA GLN A 877 -10.35 -10.19 -31.39
C GLN A 877 -9.90 -10.40 -29.94
N LEU A 878 -10.83 -10.33 -28.97
CA LEU A 878 -10.48 -10.56 -27.57
C LEU A 878 -10.01 -12.01 -27.37
N PRO A 879 -8.93 -12.26 -26.61
CA PRO A 879 -8.49 -13.62 -26.32
C PRO A 879 -9.59 -14.41 -25.59
N VAL A 880 -9.91 -15.62 -26.07
CA VAL A 880 -10.83 -16.55 -25.37
C VAL A 880 -10.33 -16.87 -23.95
N THR A 881 -9.01 -16.74 -23.78
CA THR A 881 -8.29 -16.88 -22.52
C THR A 881 -8.61 -15.79 -21.50
N SER A 882 -8.99 -14.59 -21.96
CA SER A 882 -9.33 -13.45 -21.11
C SER A 882 -10.84 -13.37 -20.85
N VAL A 883 -11.67 -13.80 -21.82
CA VAL A 883 -13.12 -13.90 -21.68
C VAL A 883 -13.68 -15.07 -22.53
N PRO A 884 -14.52 -15.96 -21.96
CA PRO A 884 -15.17 -17.04 -22.71
C PRO A 884 -16.10 -16.57 -23.85
N ASN A 885 -16.25 -17.38 -24.90
CA ASN A 885 -17.11 -17.07 -26.05
C ASN A 885 -18.59 -16.90 -25.70
N GLU A 886 -19.08 -17.65 -24.71
CA GLU A 886 -20.45 -17.53 -24.19
C GLU A 886 -20.68 -16.14 -23.58
N THR A 887 -19.74 -15.70 -22.72
CA THR A 887 -19.79 -14.36 -22.11
C THR A 887 -19.72 -13.26 -23.15
N LYS A 888 -18.90 -13.40 -24.20
CA LYS A 888 -18.86 -12.45 -25.33
C LYS A 888 -20.21 -12.37 -26.05
N THR A 889 -20.83 -13.53 -26.29
CA THR A 889 -22.15 -13.61 -26.95
C THR A 889 -23.24 -12.98 -26.09
N GLN A 890 -23.24 -13.26 -24.79
CA GLN A 890 -24.17 -12.67 -23.83
C GLN A 890 -24.00 -11.15 -23.76
N PHE A 891 -22.76 -10.65 -23.66
CA PHE A 891 -22.47 -9.23 -23.64
C PHE A 891 -22.98 -8.52 -24.91
N LEU A 892 -22.73 -9.10 -26.09
CA LEU A 892 -23.25 -8.58 -27.36
C LEU A 892 -24.78 -8.51 -27.36
N GLN A 893 -25.45 -9.56 -26.88
CA GLN A 893 -26.92 -9.60 -26.79
C GLN A 893 -27.45 -8.54 -25.83
N GLU A 894 -26.89 -8.41 -24.63
CA GLU A 894 -27.34 -7.44 -23.62
C GLU A 894 -27.17 -5.99 -24.10
N VAL A 895 -26.04 -5.67 -24.73
CA VAL A 895 -25.81 -4.34 -25.34
C VAL A 895 -26.79 -4.10 -26.50
N THR A 896 -27.02 -5.09 -27.36
CA THR A 896 -27.96 -4.98 -28.48
C THR A 896 -29.39 -4.75 -28.01
N VAL A 897 -29.82 -5.47 -26.96
CA VAL A 897 -31.14 -5.28 -26.34
C VAL A 897 -31.24 -3.88 -25.72
N ALA A 898 -30.21 -3.40 -25.02
CA ALA A 898 -30.20 -2.05 -24.44
C ALA A 898 -30.37 -0.95 -25.50
N ILE A 899 -29.72 -1.09 -26.66
CA ILE A 899 -29.85 -0.18 -27.80
C ILE A 899 -31.26 -0.26 -28.40
N ASN A 900 -31.73 -1.47 -28.76
CA ASN A 900 -33.00 -1.65 -29.45
C ASN A 900 -34.21 -1.23 -28.61
N THR A 901 -34.15 -1.45 -27.29
CA THR A 901 -35.21 -1.06 -26.34
C THR A 901 -35.09 0.39 -25.86
N ARG A 902 -34.06 1.13 -26.30
CA ARG A 902 -33.72 2.49 -25.83
C ARG A 902 -33.51 2.60 -24.31
N GLN A 903 -33.19 1.48 -23.65
CA GLN A 903 -32.88 1.43 -22.22
C GLN A 903 -31.36 1.47 -22.03
N HIS A 904 -30.74 2.57 -22.45
CA HIS A 904 -29.28 2.69 -22.57
C HIS A 904 -28.56 2.48 -21.23
N ASP A 905 -29.20 2.80 -20.10
CA ASP A 905 -28.63 2.57 -18.76
C ASP A 905 -28.36 1.11 -18.42
N LYS A 906 -29.04 0.17 -19.10
CA LYS A 906 -28.83 -1.27 -18.89
C LYS A 906 -27.44 -1.74 -19.33
N VAL A 907 -26.73 -0.97 -20.16
CA VAL A 907 -25.34 -1.26 -20.56
C VAL A 907 -24.39 -1.36 -19.35
N LYS A 908 -24.71 -0.69 -18.24
CA LYS A 908 -23.96 -0.80 -16.98
C LYS A 908 -23.86 -2.26 -16.52
N TYR A 909 -24.99 -2.97 -16.51
CA TYR A 909 -25.03 -4.35 -16.02
C TYR A 909 -24.25 -5.28 -16.95
N ALA A 910 -24.33 -5.05 -18.26
CA ALA A 910 -23.57 -5.81 -19.25
C ALA A 910 -22.05 -5.66 -19.04
N ILE A 911 -21.56 -4.43 -18.87
CA ILE A 911 -20.13 -4.17 -18.61
C ILE A 911 -19.66 -4.81 -17.30
N LEU A 912 -20.43 -4.66 -16.20
CA LEU A 912 -20.06 -5.24 -14.90
C LEU A 912 -20.14 -6.77 -14.89
N ALA A 913 -21.06 -7.38 -15.65
CA ALA A 913 -21.10 -8.82 -15.84
C ALA A 913 -19.89 -9.31 -16.66
N PHE A 914 -19.55 -8.57 -17.72
CA PHE A 914 -18.42 -8.86 -18.60
C PHE A 914 -17.07 -8.77 -17.87
N ASP A 915 -16.83 -7.71 -17.09
CA ASP A 915 -15.64 -7.55 -16.24
C ASP A 915 -15.52 -8.68 -15.21
N ARG A 916 -16.61 -8.97 -14.46
CA ARG A 916 -16.62 -10.09 -13.49
C ARG A 916 -16.29 -11.43 -14.14
N ALA A 917 -16.84 -11.71 -15.31
CA ALA A 917 -16.54 -12.94 -16.04
C ALA A 917 -15.08 -12.99 -16.53
N SER A 918 -14.51 -11.85 -16.94
CA SER A 918 -13.11 -11.75 -17.30
C SER A 918 -12.17 -11.98 -16.11
N ARG A 919 -12.44 -11.36 -14.96
CA ARG A 919 -11.66 -11.58 -13.73
C ARG A 919 -11.64 -13.05 -13.36
N LYS A 920 -12.81 -13.70 -13.38
CA LYS A 920 -12.92 -15.15 -13.19
C LYS A 920 -12.04 -15.94 -14.18
N ALA A 921 -11.93 -15.52 -15.43
CA ALA A 921 -11.08 -16.18 -16.43
C ALA A 921 -9.57 -15.92 -16.24
N ARG A 922 -9.18 -14.72 -15.80
CA ARG A 922 -7.77 -14.39 -15.51
C ARG A 922 -7.26 -15.09 -14.25
N ASP A 923 -8.07 -15.14 -13.21
CA ASP A 923 -7.73 -15.84 -11.96
C ASP A 923 -7.53 -17.34 -12.17
N ARG A 924 -8.18 -17.93 -13.20
CA ARG A 924 -7.92 -19.31 -13.62
C ARG A 924 -6.47 -19.54 -14.04
N ARG A 925 -5.79 -18.53 -14.61
CA ARG A 925 -4.44 -18.64 -15.19
C ARG A 925 -3.30 -18.22 -14.26
N ARG A 926 -3.58 -17.44 -13.21
CA ARG A 926 -2.57 -16.99 -12.22
C ARG A 926 -2.06 -18.10 -11.29
N LYS A 927 -2.68 -19.29 -11.27
CA LYS A 927 -2.40 -20.37 -10.30
C LYS A 927 -1.42 -21.47 -10.78
N ILE A 928 -0.33 -21.12 -11.48
CA ILE A 928 0.81 -22.05 -11.63
C ILE A 928 1.97 -21.61 -10.77
#